data_AF-A0A0G2I9W0-F1
#
_entry.id   AF-A0A0G2I9W0-F1
#
_cell.length_a   1.000
_cell.length_b   1.000
_cell.length_c   1.000
_cell.angle_alpha   90.00
_cell.angle_beta   90.00
_cell.angle_gamma   90.00
#
_symmetry.space_group_name_H-M   'P 1'
#
loop_
_entity.id
_entity.type
_entity.pdbx_description
1 polymer ?
#
loop_
_entity_poly.entity_id
_entity_poly.type
_entity_poly.pdbx_seq_one_letter_code
_entity_poly.pdbx_strand_id
1 'polypeptide(L)'
;MSIISINGNQLDPLAQSQELRDLGLHSDDASQSDYLLIRAGTDRLSNEQRGMLRNLGVDIMEYVSKDTYLCSYKDTDLTQIRLLAFVSWVNTYLEQFVVQSSLKSNPPVFKPISAFTTTPKTSHLQLVDIIVHHDVDPKNDAVRAAVARAARADLKYLKVSSRSIRLQVQQQYLDDVAAIDAVYLIQSVHPFVLWNNKAWEVLGCDTTNMVANATEYMGEGQVVAVGDTGFDIGKTDDTHPAFTGRIKHLYALGRPGAADDPDGHGTHVSGSILGDGNSTTMGGKISGAAPKAELVMQSVLDSNNGLGGIPADLGDLFIVPYEEQGARVHTNSWGSSSLFGQIPYDESATQVDRFIWEHPDMLILFAAGNDGSDRDFNGVIDLSQVGSQAAAKNIITVGASENNRPDIGVQYGFRWPTSPFRTDLMANNPAGMAAFSSRGPTAEGRFKPDLVAPGTALLSTLSRNAQSDSQYGDSLDPQWWFLAGTSMSTPLVAGCAAAVRESLVKNGTTNPSAALVKALLINGALELVGQYNPSEAGPSPNYNSGFGLVNLRNSIILPSQDNGGFQEGGPLAQGEGADKPITVTIPKTASISAAEGSVLKVTLVWSDPPGAELQNDLDLLVRTSDGKERHGNMGEKTGFDRSNNVEQVTWTNIAEGDVQIIISAFRITRDDSPQPYAVVWSINRPLKPQV
;
A
#
# COMPACT_ATOMS: atom_id res chain seq x y z
N MET A 1 14.33 -14.92 18.77
CA MET A 1 15.37 -15.05 17.72
C MET A 1 15.92 -13.65 17.45
N SER A 2 17.24 -13.51 17.34
CA SER A 2 17.97 -12.24 17.14
C SER A 2 18.16 -11.90 15.66
N ILE A 3 17.36 -12.49 14.78
CA ILE A 3 17.51 -12.38 13.32
C ILE A 3 17.27 -10.93 12.90
N ILE A 4 18.28 -10.35 12.27
CA ILE A 4 18.22 -9.10 11.51
C ILE A 4 17.88 -9.50 10.07
N SER A 5 16.78 -8.94 9.56
CA SER A 5 16.34 -9.12 8.18
C SER A 5 16.36 -7.77 7.47
N ILE A 6 17.21 -7.60 6.47
CA ILE A 6 17.37 -6.36 5.70
C ILE A 6 17.51 -6.75 4.22
N ASN A 7 16.75 -6.09 3.32
CA ASN A 7 16.80 -6.33 1.88
C ASN A 7 16.60 -7.80 1.47
N GLY A 8 15.81 -8.53 2.25
CA GLY A 8 15.56 -9.97 2.09
C GLY A 8 16.72 -10.88 2.51
N ASN A 9 17.80 -10.34 3.07
CA ASN A 9 18.91 -11.07 3.64
C ASN A 9 18.74 -11.20 5.15
N GLN A 10 19.12 -12.34 5.72
CA GLN A 10 18.98 -12.62 7.15
C GLN A 10 20.34 -12.88 7.80
N LEU A 11 20.51 -12.39 9.03
CA LEU A 11 21.68 -12.63 9.87
C LEU A 11 21.22 -12.78 11.32
N ASP A 12 21.66 -13.83 12.02
CA ASP A 12 21.59 -13.85 13.48
C ASP A 12 22.97 -13.50 14.06
N PRO A 13 23.22 -12.21 14.41
CA PRO A 13 24.57 -11.77 14.80
C PRO A 13 25.04 -12.40 16.11
N LEU A 14 24.13 -12.88 16.96
CA LEU A 14 24.47 -13.52 18.22
C LEU A 14 24.81 -15.00 18.00
N ALA A 15 23.95 -15.71 17.26
CA ALA A 15 24.17 -17.13 16.97
C ALA A 15 25.34 -17.35 15.99
N GLN A 16 25.59 -16.40 15.09
CA GLN A 16 26.61 -16.48 14.03
C GLN A 16 27.84 -15.60 14.33
N SER A 17 28.02 -15.17 15.59
CA SER A 17 29.13 -14.27 15.96
C SER A 17 30.52 -14.80 15.62
N GLN A 18 30.74 -16.12 15.76
CA GLN A 18 32.01 -16.74 15.38
C GLN A 18 32.20 -16.78 13.87
N GLU A 19 31.14 -17.14 13.13
CA GLU A 19 31.16 -17.15 11.66
C GLU A 19 31.46 -15.76 11.09
N LEU A 20 30.88 -14.70 11.66
CA LEU A 20 31.18 -13.32 11.28
C LEU A 20 32.67 -12.97 11.50
N ARG A 21 33.27 -13.40 12.61
CA ARG A 21 34.72 -13.19 12.86
C ARG A 21 35.58 -13.98 11.88
N ASP A 22 35.24 -15.23 11.64
CA ASP A 22 35.99 -16.12 10.74
C ASP A 22 35.95 -15.61 9.28
N LEU A 23 34.86 -14.94 8.89
CA LEU A 23 34.69 -14.33 7.57
C LEU A 23 35.19 -12.87 7.49
N GLY A 24 35.70 -12.28 8.58
CA GLY A 24 36.12 -10.88 8.61
C GLY A 24 34.96 -9.88 8.47
N LEU A 25 33.73 -10.29 8.79
CA LEU A 25 32.52 -9.47 8.76
C LEU A 25 32.17 -8.87 10.14
N HIS A 26 33.05 -9.04 11.12
CA HIS A 26 33.01 -8.30 12.38
C HIS A 26 34.02 -7.16 12.32
N SER A 27 33.52 -5.92 12.27
CA SER A 27 34.36 -4.73 12.13
C SER A 27 34.93 -4.34 13.49
N ASP A 28 36.25 -4.25 13.63
CA ASP A 28 36.87 -3.81 14.89
C ASP A 28 36.56 -2.32 15.18
N ASP A 29 36.50 -1.49 14.14
CA ASP A 29 36.18 -0.07 14.14
C ASP A 29 35.25 0.30 12.96
N ALA A 30 34.90 1.59 12.83
CA ALA A 30 34.08 2.12 11.73
C ALA A 30 34.91 2.86 10.65
N SER A 31 36.23 2.63 10.57
CA SER A 31 37.11 3.39 9.64
C SER A 31 36.79 3.21 8.15
N GLN A 32 36.02 2.18 7.80
CA GLN A 32 35.65 1.85 6.42
C GLN A 32 34.20 2.18 6.08
N SER A 33 33.41 2.68 7.04
CA SER A 33 32.00 2.97 6.82
C SER A 33 31.48 4.06 7.74
N ASP A 34 30.73 5.00 7.16
CA ASP A 34 30.00 6.02 7.90
C ASP A 34 28.66 5.51 8.48
N TYR A 35 28.35 4.22 8.32
CA TYR A 35 27.05 3.65 8.66
C TYR A 35 27.17 2.43 9.57
N LEU A 36 26.33 2.41 10.61
CA LEU A 36 26.30 1.34 11.61
C LEU A 36 24.94 0.66 11.64
N LEU A 37 24.94 -0.62 11.96
CA LEU A 37 23.79 -1.31 12.52
C LEU A 37 23.95 -1.38 14.03
N ILE A 38 22.99 -0.83 14.76
CA ILE A 38 22.92 -0.92 16.22
C ILE A 38 21.68 -1.71 16.59
N ARG A 39 21.87 -2.84 17.27
CA ARG A 39 20.80 -3.63 17.85
C ARG A 39 20.65 -3.29 19.32
N ALA A 40 19.46 -2.87 19.72
CA ALA A 40 19.11 -2.68 21.13
C ALA A 40 18.98 -4.03 21.85
N GLY A 41 19.27 -4.06 23.15
CA GLY A 41 18.99 -5.18 24.05
C GLY A 41 17.56 -5.18 24.60
N THR A 42 16.78 -4.14 24.25
CA THR A 42 15.39 -3.92 24.62
C THR A 42 14.51 -3.85 23.37
N ASP A 43 13.20 -3.82 23.57
CA ASP A 43 12.15 -3.69 22.53
C ASP A 43 12.21 -2.34 21.77
N ARG A 44 12.74 -1.29 22.40
CA ARG A 44 13.06 -0.02 21.75
C ARG A 44 14.14 0.74 22.52
N LEU A 45 14.73 1.74 21.86
CA LEU A 45 15.62 2.71 22.52
C LEU A 45 14.79 3.78 23.26
N SER A 46 15.05 3.97 24.56
CA SER A 46 14.45 5.06 25.33
C SER A 46 15.00 6.43 24.91
N ASN A 47 14.30 7.52 25.26
CA ASN A 47 14.77 8.88 24.94
C ASN A 47 16.15 9.17 25.56
N GLU A 48 16.41 8.64 26.76
CA GLU A 48 17.72 8.74 27.42
C GLU A 48 18.81 7.97 26.65
N GLN A 49 18.52 6.73 26.24
CA GLN A 49 19.45 5.89 25.48
C GLN A 49 19.78 6.50 24.11
N ARG A 50 18.79 7.09 23.43
CA ARG A 50 18.99 7.84 22.18
C ARG A 50 19.87 9.07 22.40
N GLY A 51 19.67 9.78 23.51
CA GLY A 51 20.54 10.89 23.92
C GLY A 51 21.98 10.45 24.16
N MET A 52 22.20 9.28 24.77
CA MET A 52 23.54 8.70 24.94
C MET A 52 24.21 8.39 23.60
N LEU A 53 23.51 7.76 22.67
CA LEU A 53 24.03 7.48 21.31
C LEU A 53 24.37 8.79 20.58
N ARG A 54 23.49 9.80 20.64
CA ARG A 54 23.73 11.10 20.00
C ARG A 54 24.95 11.82 20.56
N ASN A 55 25.18 11.74 21.88
CA ASN A 55 26.37 12.32 22.50
C ASN A 55 27.67 11.64 22.03
N LEU A 56 27.59 10.40 21.56
CA LEU A 56 28.69 9.69 20.91
C LEU A 56 28.80 10.00 19.41
N GLY A 57 27.94 10.84 18.85
CA GLY A 57 27.95 11.17 17.41
C GLY A 57 27.19 10.17 16.53
N VAL A 58 26.38 9.28 17.12
CA VAL A 58 25.51 8.36 16.38
C VAL A 58 24.17 9.03 16.10
N ASP A 59 23.78 9.11 14.83
CA ASP A 59 22.46 9.59 14.41
C ASP A 59 21.60 8.46 13.84
N ILE A 60 20.39 8.28 14.37
CA ILE A 60 19.50 7.19 13.99
C ILE A 60 18.76 7.58 12.71
N MET A 61 18.93 6.79 11.66
CA MET A 61 18.37 7.09 10.34
C MET A 61 17.08 6.32 10.07
N GLU A 62 17.07 5.00 10.35
CA GLU A 62 15.99 4.10 9.97
C GLU A 62 15.88 2.93 10.94
N TYR A 63 14.66 2.48 11.21
CA TYR A 63 14.40 1.20 11.88
C TYR A 63 14.30 0.13 10.79
N VAL A 64 15.30 -0.76 10.73
CA VAL A 64 15.51 -1.66 9.59
C VAL A 64 15.17 -3.11 9.89
N SER A 65 15.10 -3.48 11.17
CA SER A 65 14.66 -4.79 11.60
C SER A 65 14.29 -4.74 13.08
N LYS A 66 13.74 -5.83 13.62
CA LYS A 66 13.34 -5.90 15.02
C LYS A 66 14.46 -5.43 15.95
N ASP A 67 14.22 -4.40 16.76
CA ASP A 67 15.16 -3.79 17.71
C ASP A 67 16.47 -3.28 17.06
N THR A 68 16.52 -3.13 15.74
CA THR A 68 17.75 -2.86 14.98
C THR A 68 17.61 -1.58 14.16
N TYR A 69 18.57 -0.68 14.33
CA TYR A 69 18.58 0.65 13.74
C TYR A 69 19.77 0.80 12.81
N LEU A 70 19.53 1.37 11.63
CA LEU A 70 20.57 1.92 10.78
C LEU A 70 20.89 3.33 11.28
N CYS A 71 22.17 3.59 11.51
CA CYS A 71 22.64 4.87 12.02
C CYS A 71 23.77 5.42 11.15
N SER A 72 23.88 6.74 11.05
CA SER A 72 25.11 7.38 10.58
C SER A 72 26.05 7.61 11.76
N TYR A 73 27.35 7.48 11.51
CA TYR A 73 28.42 7.63 12.48
C TYR A 73 29.72 7.99 11.76
N LYS A 74 30.21 9.22 11.96
CA LYS A 74 31.39 9.75 11.23
C LYS A 74 32.71 9.60 12.00
N ASP A 75 32.66 9.01 13.20
CA ASP A 75 33.85 8.67 13.98
C ASP A 75 34.17 7.18 13.76
N THR A 76 35.28 6.69 14.32
CA THR A 76 35.79 5.34 14.06
C THR A 76 35.69 4.43 15.27
N ASP A 77 35.70 4.97 16.50
CA ASP A 77 35.78 4.15 17.73
C ASP A 77 34.44 3.58 18.19
N LEU A 78 34.23 2.30 17.91
CA LEU A 78 33.04 1.56 18.36
C LEU A 78 33.07 1.18 19.86
N THR A 79 34.18 1.38 20.57
CA THR A 79 34.37 0.91 21.95
C THR A 79 33.33 1.50 22.90
N GLN A 80 33.10 2.82 22.84
CA GLN A 80 32.15 3.47 23.73
C GLN A 80 30.70 3.02 23.48
N ILE A 81 30.33 2.79 22.21
CA ILE A 81 29.01 2.28 21.83
C ILE A 81 28.82 0.84 22.35
N ARG A 82 29.83 -0.02 22.20
CA ARG A 82 29.81 -1.42 22.69
C ARG A 82 29.71 -1.56 24.20
N LEU A 83 30.16 -0.55 24.96
CA LEU A 83 30.08 -0.52 26.42
C LEU A 83 28.71 -0.10 26.94
N LEU A 84 27.82 0.42 26.08
CA LEU A 84 26.46 0.78 26.47
C LEU A 84 25.66 -0.49 26.79
N ALA A 85 25.20 -0.62 28.02
CA ALA A 85 24.51 -1.83 28.50
C ALA A 85 23.22 -2.18 27.73
N PHE A 86 22.64 -1.21 27.01
CA PHE A 86 21.45 -1.41 26.19
C PHE A 86 21.75 -1.73 24.72
N VAL A 87 23.01 -1.77 24.31
CA VAL A 87 23.43 -2.21 22.97
C VAL A 87 23.76 -3.69 23.06
N SER A 88 22.99 -4.53 22.35
CA SER A 88 23.24 -5.98 22.32
C SER A 88 24.23 -6.37 21.23
N TRP A 89 24.30 -5.58 20.16
CA TRP A 89 25.24 -5.78 19.06
C TRP A 89 25.42 -4.49 18.26
N VAL A 90 26.63 -4.24 17.77
CA VAL A 90 26.94 -3.14 16.85
C VAL A 90 28.00 -3.58 15.85
N ASN A 91 27.81 -3.19 14.59
CA ASN A 91 28.75 -3.41 13.50
C ASN A 91 28.57 -2.33 12.42
N THR A 92 29.53 -2.19 11.51
CA THR A 92 29.30 -1.38 10.30
C THR A 92 28.19 -2.00 9.46
N TYR A 93 27.53 -1.19 8.62
CA TYR A 93 26.55 -1.69 7.66
C TYR A 93 27.26 -2.61 6.67
N LEU A 94 26.90 -3.89 6.67
CA LEU A 94 27.61 -4.91 5.90
C LEU A 94 27.20 -4.87 4.42
N GLU A 95 28.18 -4.92 3.53
CA GLU A 95 27.99 -5.03 2.08
C GLU A 95 27.08 -6.21 1.69
N GLN A 96 27.03 -7.26 2.52
CA GLN A 96 26.17 -8.42 2.30
C GLN A 96 24.68 -8.09 2.45
N PHE A 97 24.30 -7.01 3.13
CA PHE A 97 22.91 -6.52 3.14
C PHE A 97 22.59 -5.64 1.93
N VAL A 98 23.60 -5.04 1.29
CA VAL A 98 23.41 -4.08 0.19
C VAL A 98 22.78 -4.76 -1.03
N VAL A 99 23.27 -5.92 -1.46
CA VAL A 99 22.65 -6.64 -2.59
C VAL A 99 21.40 -7.37 -2.11
N GLN A 100 20.24 -7.05 -2.70
CA GLN A 100 18.97 -7.72 -2.39
C GLN A 100 19.07 -9.24 -2.60
N SER A 101 18.43 -10.03 -1.74
CA SER A 101 18.54 -11.49 -1.80
C SER A 101 18.06 -12.10 -3.13
N SER A 102 17.10 -11.47 -3.81
CA SER A 102 16.60 -11.89 -5.13
C SER A 102 17.65 -11.83 -6.24
N LEU A 103 18.69 -11.01 -6.07
CA LEU A 103 19.82 -10.90 -6.99
C LEU A 103 20.94 -11.91 -6.69
N LYS A 104 20.77 -12.74 -5.65
CA LYS A 104 21.76 -13.70 -5.19
C LYS A 104 21.40 -15.12 -5.63
N SER A 105 22.41 -15.98 -5.68
CA SER A 105 22.17 -17.40 -5.97
C SER A 105 21.64 -18.09 -4.72
N ASN A 106 20.57 -18.90 -4.88
CA ASN A 106 20.20 -19.85 -3.85
C ASN A 106 21.33 -20.88 -3.70
N PRO A 107 21.93 -21.05 -2.51
CA PRO A 107 22.98 -22.03 -2.34
C PRO A 107 22.39 -23.43 -2.59
N PRO A 108 23.12 -24.34 -3.26
CA PRO A 108 22.76 -25.74 -3.23
C PRO A 108 22.71 -26.18 -1.75
N VAL A 109 21.72 -27.02 -1.40
CA VAL A 109 21.32 -27.46 -0.04
C VAL A 109 22.45 -28.09 0.81
N PHE A 110 23.69 -28.12 0.31
CA PHE A 110 24.88 -28.61 0.99
C PHE A 110 25.91 -27.50 1.20
N LYS A 111 25.74 -26.67 2.24
CA LYS A 111 26.82 -26.18 3.12
C LYS A 111 26.33 -25.28 4.27
N PRO A 112 26.87 -25.43 5.49
CA PRO A 112 26.62 -24.55 6.64
C PRO A 112 27.73 -23.49 6.86
N ILE A 113 28.30 -22.90 5.80
CA ILE A 113 29.57 -22.10 5.90
C ILE A 113 29.40 -20.63 5.44
N SER A 114 28.18 -20.12 5.31
CA SER A 114 28.02 -18.68 5.05
C SER A 114 26.74 -18.16 5.68
N ALA A 115 26.88 -17.05 6.42
CA ALA A 115 25.76 -16.31 6.97
C ALA A 115 24.89 -15.67 5.88
N PHE A 116 25.44 -15.51 4.67
CA PHE A 116 24.76 -14.87 3.54
C PHE A 116 24.86 -15.69 2.25
N THR A 117 23.88 -15.53 1.37
CA THR A 117 23.96 -16.01 -0.01
C THR A 117 24.91 -15.13 -0.82
N THR A 118 25.54 -15.69 -1.87
CA THR A 118 26.54 -14.98 -2.69
C THR A 118 25.93 -14.43 -3.98
N THR A 119 26.49 -13.34 -4.48
CA THR A 119 26.13 -12.82 -5.81
C THR A 119 26.62 -13.74 -6.93
N PRO A 120 25.82 -13.95 -7.99
CA PRO A 120 26.25 -14.73 -9.15
C PRO A 120 27.44 -14.07 -9.85
N LYS A 121 28.52 -14.82 -10.09
CA LYS A 121 29.68 -14.33 -10.84
C LYS A 121 29.52 -14.60 -12.34
N THR A 122 28.53 -13.95 -12.93
CA THR A 122 28.20 -14.08 -14.37
C THR A 122 28.24 -12.73 -15.08
N SER A 123 28.44 -12.76 -16.38
CA SER A 123 28.34 -11.57 -17.25
C SER A 123 26.89 -11.21 -17.61
N HIS A 124 25.89 -11.84 -17.00
CA HIS A 124 24.48 -11.54 -17.24
C HIS A 124 24.17 -10.10 -16.82
N LEU A 125 23.58 -9.31 -17.72
CA LEU A 125 23.17 -7.94 -17.44
C LEU A 125 21.83 -7.92 -16.71
N GLN A 126 21.79 -7.23 -15.58
CA GLN A 126 20.58 -7.00 -14.80
C GLN A 126 20.29 -5.50 -14.73
N LEU A 127 19.05 -5.11 -14.99
CA LEU A 127 18.59 -3.74 -14.72
C LEU A 127 18.35 -3.60 -13.21
N VAL A 128 19.08 -2.70 -12.57
CA VAL A 128 19.02 -2.49 -11.12
C VAL A 128 18.81 -1.02 -10.77
N ASP A 129 18.19 -0.78 -9.61
CA ASP A 129 18.25 0.48 -8.89
C ASP A 129 19.31 0.37 -7.81
N ILE A 130 20.29 1.27 -7.84
CA ILE A 130 21.29 1.48 -6.78
C ILE A 130 20.77 2.61 -5.91
N ILE A 131 20.34 2.29 -4.70
CA ILE A 131 19.78 3.23 -3.73
C ILE A 131 20.89 3.64 -2.78
N VAL A 132 21.01 4.94 -2.52
CA VAL A 132 22.01 5.50 -1.62
C VAL A 132 21.43 5.73 -0.23
N HIS A 133 22.29 5.85 0.79
CA HIS A 133 21.87 6.21 2.15
C HIS A 133 21.15 7.57 2.20
N HIS A 134 20.31 7.79 3.21
CA HIS A 134 19.43 8.98 3.29
C HIS A 134 20.17 10.32 3.31
N ASP A 135 21.41 10.35 3.79
CA ASP A 135 22.27 11.54 3.86
C ASP A 135 23.16 11.72 2.61
N VAL A 136 23.00 10.87 1.59
CA VAL A 136 23.76 10.92 0.34
C VAL A 136 22.89 11.43 -0.80
N ASP A 137 23.40 12.41 -1.54
CA ASP A 137 22.80 12.86 -2.80
C ASP A 137 23.30 11.99 -3.98
N PRO A 138 22.44 11.22 -4.67
CA PRO A 138 22.84 10.40 -5.82
C PRO A 138 23.25 11.26 -7.03
N LYS A 139 22.97 12.57 -7.04
CA LYS A 139 23.43 13.51 -8.08
C LYS A 139 24.88 13.95 -7.86
N ASN A 140 25.47 13.69 -6.69
CA ASN A 140 26.86 14.00 -6.40
C ASN A 140 27.80 13.30 -7.39
N ASP A 141 28.68 14.06 -8.05
CA ASP A 141 29.56 13.54 -9.09
C ASP A 141 30.53 12.46 -8.58
N ALA A 142 30.95 12.52 -7.31
CA ALA A 142 31.82 11.49 -6.72
C ALA A 142 31.09 10.15 -6.56
N VAL A 143 29.83 10.19 -6.10
CA VAL A 143 28.98 8.99 -5.97
C VAL A 143 28.72 8.39 -7.34
N ARG A 144 28.31 9.21 -8.32
CA ARG A 144 28.07 8.77 -9.70
C ARG A 144 29.32 8.16 -10.34
N ALA A 145 30.49 8.78 -10.14
CA ALA A 145 31.76 8.26 -10.66
C ALA A 145 32.20 6.97 -9.96
N ALA A 146 31.93 6.82 -8.66
CA ALA A 146 32.17 5.58 -7.93
C ALA A 146 31.30 4.44 -8.49
N VAL A 147 29.98 4.68 -8.59
CA VAL A 147 29.01 3.71 -9.13
C VAL A 147 29.35 3.33 -10.57
N ALA A 148 29.63 4.29 -11.45
CA ALA A 148 29.98 4.02 -12.84
C ALA A 148 31.25 3.17 -12.97
N ARG A 149 32.30 3.47 -12.18
CA ARG A 149 33.52 2.65 -12.15
C ARG A 149 33.23 1.24 -11.65
N ALA A 150 32.55 1.11 -10.51
CA ALA A 150 32.23 -0.20 -9.92
C ALA A 150 31.40 -1.07 -10.86
N ALA A 151 30.35 -0.50 -11.47
CA ALA A 151 29.49 -1.20 -12.43
C ALA A 151 30.13 -1.43 -13.82
N ARG A 152 31.31 -0.85 -14.08
CA ARG A 152 31.95 -0.79 -15.41
C ARG A 152 31.01 -0.18 -16.48
N ALA A 153 30.27 0.86 -16.08
CA ALA A 153 29.29 1.55 -16.92
C ALA A 153 29.75 2.97 -17.28
N ASP A 154 29.25 3.50 -18.40
CA ASP A 154 29.44 4.90 -18.79
C ASP A 154 28.44 5.80 -18.05
N LEU A 155 28.91 6.93 -17.51
CA LEU A 155 28.13 7.91 -16.75
C LEU A 155 26.85 8.38 -17.48
N LYS A 156 26.85 8.38 -18.82
CA LYS A 156 25.68 8.82 -19.61
C LYS A 156 24.49 7.85 -19.54
N TYR A 157 24.72 6.60 -19.13
CA TYR A 157 23.66 5.59 -19.01
C TYR A 157 23.06 5.51 -17.60
N LEU A 158 23.59 6.25 -16.64
CA LEU A 158 23.04 6.35 -15.30
C LEU A 158 21.82 7.26 -15.33
N LYS A 159 20.65 6.72 -14.98
CA LYS A 159 19.45 7.51 -14.73
C LYS A 159 19.34 7.79 -13.24
N VAL A 160 19.46 9.05 -12.86
CA VAL A 160 19.47 9.47 -11.45
C VAL A 160 18.08 9.97 -11.05
N SER A 161 17.56 9.48 -9.93
CA SER A 161 16.31 9.92 -9.30
C SER A 161 16.60 10.71 -8.01
N SER A 162 15.60 10.92 -7.16
CA SER A 162 15.79 11.56 -5.85
C SER A 162 16.68 10.76 -4.89
N ARG A 163 16.62 9.42 -4.88
CA ARG A 163 17.40 8.55 -3.98
C ARG A 163 18.11 7.37 -4.67
N SER A 164 18.03 7.25 -5.99
CA SER A 164 18.57 6.09 -6.69
C SER A 164 19.27 6.42 -8.01
N ILE A 165 20.11 5.48 -8.44
CA ILE A 165 20.78 5.46 -9.74
C ILE A 165 20.40 4.16 -10.45
N ARG A 166 19.62 4.26 -11.52
CA ARG A 166 19.19 3.13 -12.36
C ARG A 166 20.16 2.89 -13.51
N LEU A 167 20.60 1.65 -13.68
CA LEU A 167 21.50 1.22 -14.76
C LEU A 167 21.50 -0.30 -14.96
N GLN A 168 22.07 -0.75 -16.08
CA GLN A 168 22.37 -2.16 -16.34
C GLN A 168 23.74 -2.52 -15.75
N VAL A 169 23.79 -3.56 -14.92
CA VAL A 169 25.03 -4.04 -14.27
C VAL A 169 25.20 -5.53 -14.55
N GLN A 170 26.43 -5.96 -14.87
CA GLN A 170 26.70 -7.41 -14.93
C GLN A 170 26.72 -7.98 -13.52
N GLN A 171 26.06 -9.11 -13.29
CA GLN A 171 25.93 -9.70 -11.95
C GLN A 171 27.27 -9.87 -11.21
N GLN A 172 28.35 -10.19 -11.94
CA GLN A 172 29.69 -10.31 -11.37
C GLN A 172 30.25 -9.04 -10.72
N TYR A 173 29.72 -7.85 -11.06
CA TYR A 173 30.16 -6.56 -10.52
C TYR A 173 29.24 -6.01 -9.42
N LEU A 174 28.20 -6.75 -9.00
CA LEU A 174 27.30 -6.28 -7.95
C LEU A 174 28.01 -6.08 -6.60
N ASP A 175 28.99 -6.93 -6.28
CA ASP A 175 29.79 -6.76 -5.05
C ASP A 175 30.69 -5.52 -5.11
N ASP A 176 31.27 -5.20 -6.28
CA ASP A 176 32.08 -3.98 -6.46
C ASP A 176 31.23 -2.72 -6.20
N VAL A 177 29.95 -2.75 -6.58
CA VAL A 177 29.00 -1.65 -6.33
C VAL A 177 28.57 -1.63 -4.86
N ALA A 178 28.34 -2.81 -4.26
CA ALA A 178 27.96 -2.94 -2.86
C ALA A 178 29.05 -2.46 -1.88
N ALA A 179 30.31 -2.51 -2.29
CA ALA A 179 31.46 -2.00 -1.53
C ALA A 179 31.57 -0.47 -1.50
N ILE A 180 30.69 0.26 -2.21
CA ILE A 180 30.63 1.71 -2.11
C ILE A 180 29.82 2.05 -0.85
N ASP A 181 30.47 2.61 0.17
CA ASP A 181 29.85 2.95 1.46
C ASP A 181 28.58 3.81 1.35
N ALA A 182 28.50 4.65 0.32
CA ALA A 182 27.32 5.46 0.05
C ALA A 182 26.07 4.66 -0.40
N VAL A 183 26.22 3.38 -0.77
CA VAL A 183 25.15 2.54 -1.33
C VAL A 183 24.47 1.74 -0.23
N TYR A 184 23.17 1.97 -0.06
CA TYR A 184 22.33 1.29 0.90
C TYR A 184 21.76 -0.02 0.37
N LEU A 185 21.25 -0.02 -0.87
CA LEU A 185 20.55 -1.16 -1.44
C LEU A 185 20.75 -1.24 -2.95
N ILE A 186 20.91 -2.46 -3.48
CA ILE A 186 20.87 -2.77 -4.90
C ILE A 186 19.72 -3.74 -5.12
N GLN A 187 18.70 -3.30 -5.86
CA GLN A 187 17.49 -4.09 -6.13
C GLN A 187 17.23 -4.25 -7.62
N SER A 188 16.51 -5.31 -8.00
CA SER A 188 16.05 -5.47 -9.38
C SER A 188 14.97 -4.45 -9.73
N VAL A 189 14.99 -3.94 -10.96
CA VAL A 189 13.87 -3.17 -11.50
C VAL A 189 12.83 -4.14 -12.05
N HIS A 190 11.62 -4.10 -11.49
CA HIS A 190 10.49 -4.90 -11.96
C HIS A 190 9.64 -4.10 -12.95
N PRO A 191 9.20 -4.71 -14.07
CA PRO A 191 8.31 -4.04 -15.00
C PRO A 191 6.95 -3.77 -14.34
N PHE A 192 6.35 -2.62 -14.65
CA PHE A 192 4.97 -2.34 -14.29
C PHE A 192 4.03 -3.03 -15.29
N VAL A 193 3.02 -3.70 -14.76
CA VAL A 193 1.97 -4.34 -15.54
C VAL A 193 0.62 -3.78 -15.11
N LEU A 194 -0.31 -3.65 -16.06
CA LEU A 194 -1.70 -3.41 -15.70
C LEU A 194 -2.21 -4.60 -14.91
N TRP A 195 -3.04 -4.34 -13.91
CA TRP A 195 -3.79 -5.41 -13.24
C TRP A 195 -5.10 -5.71 -13.98
N ASN A 196 -5.06 -5.59 -15.30
CA ASN A 196 -5.99 -6.18 -16.25
C ASN A 196 -5.14 -7.00 -17.23
N ASN A 197 -5.36 -8.30 -17.27
CA ASN A 197 -4.41 -9.24 -17.87
C ASN A 197 -4.61 -9.35 -19.39
N LYS A 198 -3.66 -8.81 -20.17
CA LYS A 198 -3.44 -9.24 -21.56
C LYS A 198 -3.05 -10.73 -21.61
N ALA A 199 -3.97 -11.53 -22.16
CA ALA A 199 -3.86 -12.86 -22.78
C ALA A 199 -3.58 -14.11 -21.91
N TRP A 200 -4.66 -14.79 -21.48
CA TRP A 200 -5.04 -16.13 -21.94
C TRP A 200 -6.51 -16.40 -21.59
N GLU A 201 -7.25 -17.00 -22.55
CA GLU A 201 -8.68 -17.30 -22.50
C GLU A 201 -9.08 -17.86 -21.14
N VAL A 202 -10.06 -17.21 -20.50
CA VAL A 202 -11.12 -17.81 -19.66
C VAL A 202 -11.89 -16.66 -18.97
N LEU A 203 -13.15 -16.54 -19.40
CA LEU A 203 -14.35 -16.34 -18.57
C LEU A 203 -14.82 -14.92 -18.18
N GLY A 204 -15.98 -14.62 -18.81
CA GLY A 204 -17.12 -13.69 -18.58
C GLY A 204 -17.52 -13.14 -17.20
N CYS A 205 -18.53 -12.26 -17.20
CA CYS A 205 -19.42 -11.75 -16.12
C CYS A 205 -19.57 -10.21 -16.14
N ASP A 206 -20.78 -9.63 -15.97
CA ASP A 206 -21.12 -8.15 -15.88
C ASP A 206 -21.71 -7.74 -14.44
N THR A 207 -21.88 -6.46 -13.93
CA THR A 207 -22.25 -5.89 -12.53
C THR A 207 -23.36 -4.77 -12.27
N THR A 208 -24.42 -4.89 -11.43
CA THR A 208 -25.47 -3.80 -11.32
C THR A 208 -25.99 -3.34 -9.95
N ASN A 209 -25.69 -3.92 -8.79
CA ASN A 209 -26.50 -3.57 -7.59
C ASN A 209 -25.75 -3.22 -6.31
N MET A 210 -24.68 -2.41 -6.35
CA MET A 210 -23.98 -1.96 -5.12
C MET A 210 -23.88 -0.44 -4.87
N VAL A 211 -24.55 0.40 -5.65
CA VAL A 211 -24.78 1.82 -5.25
C VAL A 211 -26.27 2.05 -5.04
N ALA A 212 -26.81 1.48 -3.97
CA ALA A 212 -28.18 1.72 -3.55
C ALA A 212 -28.30 3.08 -2.83
N ASN A 213 -28.88 4.05 -3.55
CA ASN A 213 -29.53 5.29 -3.08
C ASN A 213 -28.68 6.46 -2.52
N ALA A 214 -28.69 7.55 -3.31
CA ALA A 214 -28.61 8.98 -2.97
C ALA A 214 -27.65 9.39 -1.84
N THR A 215 -26.34 9.38 -2.11
CA THR A 215 -25.38 10.12 -1.28
C THR A 215 -25.32 11.58 -1.78
N GLU A 216 -25.45 12.54 -0.87
CA GLU A 216 -25.39 13.99 -1.20
C GLU A 216 -24.00 14.42 -1.73
N TYR A 217 -22.97 13.61 -1.43
CA TYR A 217 -21.59 13.83 -1.83
C TYR A 217 -21.26 12.91 -3.01
N MET A 218 -20.98 13.52 -4.16
CA MET A 218 -20.76 12.87 -5.45
C MET A 218 -19.39 13.23 -6.06
N GLY A 219 -18.46 13.73 -5.26
CA GLY A 219 -17.14 14.21 -5.67
C GLY A 219 -17.12 15.65 -6.18
N GLU A 220 -18.13 16.48 -5.89
CA GLU A 220 -18.16 17.86 -6.38
C GLU A 220 -16.97 18.68 -5.85
N GLY A 221 -16.29 19.40 -6.74
CA GLY A 221 -15.09 20.18 -6.40
C GLY A 221 -13.85 19.33 -6.09
N GLN A 222 -13.90 18.02 -6.34
CA GLN A 222 -12.78 17.10 -6.18
C GLN A 222 -12.15 16.82 -7.54
N VAL A 223 -10.82 16.70 -7.54
CA VAL A 223 -10.04 16.34 -8.73
C VAL A 223 -9.37 15.00 -8.45
N VAL A 224 -9.66 14.02 -9.29
CA VAL A 224 -9.07 12.68 -9.22
C VAL A 224 -8.10 12.49 -10.38
N ALA A 225 -6.83 12.23 -10.06
CA ALA A 225 -5.79 11.88 -11.02
C ALA A 225 -5.75 10.36 -11.25
N VAL A 226 -5.54 9.96 -12.49
CA VAL A 226 -5.46 8.55 -12.92
C VAL A 226 -4.22 8.38 -13.75
N GLY A 227 -3.28 7.55 -13.29
CA GLY A 227 -2.15 7.09 -14.09
C GLY A 227 -2.50 5.75 -14.73
N ASP A 228 -2.85 5.73 -16.01
CA ASP A 228 -3.31 4.51 -16.71
C ASP A 228 -3.04 4.60 -18.23
N THR A 229 -3.55 3.67 -19.02
CA THR A 229 -3.27 3.50 -20.44
C THR A 229 -3.61 4.74 -21.28
N GLY A 230 -4.71 5.42 -20.99
CA GLY A 230 -5.09 6.66 -21.65
C GLY A 230 -6.55 6.98 -21.38
N PHE A 231 -7.08 7.97 -22.12
CA PHE A 231 -8.49 8.32 -22.05
C PHE A 231 -9.12 8.45 -23.44
N ASP A 232 -10.06 7.56 -23.73
CA ASP A 232 -10.95 7.57 -24.88
C ASP A 232 -10.23 7.94 -26.20
N ILE A 233 -10.62 9.01 -26.89
CA ILE A 233 -9.93 9.47 -28.11
C ILE A 233 -8.84 10.52 -27.86
N GLY A 234 -8.48 10.76 -26.60
CA GLY A 234 -7.41 11.68 -26.20
C GLY A 234 -7.77 13.16 -26.30
N LYS A 235 -9.05 13.51 -26.17
CA LYS A 235 -9.55 14.89 -26.27
C LYS A 235 -10.39 15.27 -25.05
N THR A 236 -10.34 16.56 -24.68
CA THR A 236 -11.10 17.12 -23.56
C THR A 236 -12.45 17.74 -23.97
N ASP A 237 -12.61 18.04 -25.27
CA ASP A 237 -13.80 18.69 -25.85
C ASP A 237 -14.71 17.71 -26.62
N ASP A 238 -14.15 16.60 -27.10
CA ASP A 238 -14.87 15.46 -27.68
C ASP A 238 -14.55 14.22 -26.84
N THR A 239 -15.25 14.09 -25.72
CA THR A 239 -15.06 13.01 -24.75
C THR A 239 -16.14 11.94 -24.90
N HIS A 240 -15.88 10.74 -24.38
CA HIS A 240 -16.94 9.78 -24.10
C HIS A 240 -18.10 10.47 -23.34
N PRO A 241 -19.38 10.30 -23.73
CA PRO A 241 -20.49 11.13 -23.23
C PRO A 241 -20.62 11.16 -21.71
N ALA A 242 -20.25 10.06 -21.05
CA ALA A 242 -20.23 9.92 -19.60
C ALA A 242 -19.26 10.86 -18.86
N PHE A 243 -18.47 11.68 -19.56
CA PHE A 243 -17.49 12.61 -18.97
C PHE A 243 -17.64 14.07 -19.44
N THR A 244 -18.69 14.37 -20.22
CA THR A 244 -18.87 15.69 -20.84
C THR A 244 -18.68 16.82 -19.83
N GLY A 245 -17.71 17.71 -20.09
CA GLY A 245 -17.41 18.89 -19.26
C GLY A 245 -16.66 18.63 -17.95
N ARG A 246 -16.15 17.40 -17.72
CA ARG A 246 -15.48 17.01 -16.47
C ARG A 246 -14.04 16.51 -16.64
N ILE A 247 -13.48 16.63 -17.84
CA ILE A 247 -12.06 16.32 -18.08
C ILE A 247 -11.25 17.60 -17.90
N LYS A 248 -10.46 17.64 -16.82
CA LYS A 248 -9.63 18.80 -16.47
C LYS A 248 -8.35 18.84 -17.27
N HIS A 249 -7.65 17.70 -17.40
CA HIS A 249 -6.43 17.62 -18.18
C HIS A 249 -6.10 16.19 -18.64
N LEU A 250 -5.42 16.07 -19.77
CA LEU A 250 -4.88 14.81 -20.31
C LEU A 250 -3.37 14.97 -20.56
N TYR A 251 -2.54 14.29 -19.78
CA TYR A 251 -1.10 14.21 -20.00
C TYR A 251 -0.75 12.97 -20.83
N ALA A 252 0.12 13.14 -21.83
CA ALA A 252 0.58 12.07 -22.72
C ALA A 252 2.02 11.66 -22.36
N LEU A 253 2.18 10.78 -21.36
CA LEU A 253 3.48 10.40 -20.80
C LEU A 253 4.13 9.23 -21.55
N GLY A 254 3.34 8.24 -21.98
CA GLY A 254 3.86 7.04 -22.67
C GLY A 254 3.99 7.19 -24.19
N ARG A 255 3.16 8.02 -24.82
CA ARG A 255 3.20 8.34 -26.26
C ARG A 255 3.16 9.85 -26.45
N PRO A 256 4.27 10.51 -26.83
CA PRO A 256 4.32 11.97 -26.96
C PRO A 256 3.20 12.53 -27.85
N GLY A 257 2.37 13.40 -27.29
CA GLY A 257 1.25 14.05 -27.98
C GLY A 257 -0.01 13.19 -28.15
N ALA A 258 -0.04 11.97 -27.62
CA ALA A 258 -1.17 11.04 -27.71
C ALA A 258 -1.57 10.51 -26.34
N ALA A 259 -2.70 11.02 -25.82
CA ALA A 259 -3.31 10.56 -24.58
C ALA A 259 -4.58 9.71 -24.81
N ASP A 260 -4.82 9.31 -26.06
CA ASP A 260 -5.93 8.43 -26.43
C ASP A 260 -5.76 7.03 -25.84
N ASP A 261 -6.81 6.24 -25.79
CA ASP A 261 -6.81 4.94 -25.13
C ASP A 261 -7.14 3.80 -26.10
N PRO A 262 -6.15 3.29 -26.85
CA PRO A 262 -6.35 2.14 -27.72
C PRO A 262 -6.46 0.81 -26.95
N ASP A 263 -6.11 0.78 -25.66
CA ASP A 263 -6.26 -0.40 -24.80
C ASP A 263 -7.67 -0.47 -24.19
N GLY A 264 -8.21 0.66 -23.76
CA GLY A 264 -9.56 0.82 -23.19
C GLY A 264 -9.61 0.72 -21.67
N HIS A 265 -8.54 0.18 -21.03
CA HIS A 265 -8.49 0.02 -19.59
C HIS A 265 -8.58 1.35 -18.83
N GLY A 266 -7.84 2.37 -19.25
CA GLY A 266 -7.78 3.66 -18.55
C GLY A 266 -9.10 4.42 -18.62
N THR A 267 -9.80 4.28 -19.75
CA THR A 267 -11.16 4.80 -19.93
C THR A 267 -12.14 4.08 -19.02
N HIS A 268 -12.10 2.75 -18.97
CA HIS A 268 -12.96 1.94 -18.09
C HIS A 268 -12.73 2.26 -16.61
N VAL A 269 -11.47 2.35 -16.18
CA VAL A 269 -11.05 2.78 -14.84
C VAL A 269 -11.62 4.16 -14.53
N SER A 270 -11.46 5.13 -15.43
CA SER A 270 -11.98 6.50 -15.24
C SER A 270 -13.50 6.53 -15.09
N GLY A 271 -14.22 5.67 -15.82
CA GLY A 271 -15.68 5.61 -15.77
C GLY A 271 -16.17 5.10 -14.41
N SER A 272 -15.43 4.17 -13.81
CA SER A 272 -15.74 3.62 -12.48
C SER A 272 -15.52 4.65 -11.36
N ILE A 273 -14.63 5.63 -11.57
CA ILE A 273 -14.43 6.75 -10.66
C ILE A 273 -15.59 7.74 -10.80
N LEU A 274 -15.77 8.32 -11.98
CA LEU A 274 -16.58 9.52 -12.16
C LEU A 274 -17.43 9.55 -13.44
N GLY A 275 -17.58 8.42 -14.14
CA GLY A 275 -18.53 8.34 -15.25
C GLY A 275 -19.95 8.70 -14.79
N ASP A 276 -20.69 9.44 -15.61
CA ASP A 276 -22.13 9.72 -15.39
C ASP A 276 -22.85 9.55 -16.73
N GLY A 277 -23.27 8.33 -17.01
CA GLY A 277 -23.98 7.99 -18.23
C GLY A 277 -25.24 7.19 -17.98
N ASN A 278 -25.91 6.85 -19.07
CA ASN A 278 -27.16 6.11 -19.04
C ASN A 278 -27.30 5.30 -20.32
N SER A 279 -27.65 4.03 -20.18
CA SER A 279 -27.89 3.11 -21.28
C SER A 279 -29.21 2.38 -21.07
N THR A 280 -30.17 2.58 -21.97
CA THR A 280 -31.48 1.90 -21.90
C THR A 280 -31.36 0.40 -22.14
N THR A 281 -30.35 -0.03 -22.91
CA THR A 281 -30.09 -1.44 -23.23
C THR A 281 -29.30 -2.15 -22.13
N MET A 282 -28.59 -1.40 -21.28
CA MET A 282 -27.80 -1.94 -20.16
C MET A 282 -28.40 -1.61 -18.78
N GLY A 283 -29.72 -1.45 -18.70
CA GLY A 283 -30.44 -1.36 -17.42
C GLY A 283 -30.56 0.04 -16.80
N GLY A 284 -30.19 1.09 -17.53
CA GLY A 284 -30.40 2.49 -17.15
C GLY A 284 -29.12 3.22 -16.76
N LYS A 285 -29.12 3.88 -15.59
CA LYS A 285 -28.01 4.74 -15.15
C LYS A 285 -26.75 3.91 -14.91
N ILE A 286 -25.64 4.33 -15.50
CA ILE A 286 -24.30 3.76 -15.28
C ILE A 286 -23.41 4.90 -14.79
N SER A 287 -23.02 4.82 -13.52
CA SER A 287 -22.35 5.91 -12.83
C SER A 287 -21.17 5.37 -12.03
N GLY A 288 -20.05 6.08 -12.08
CA GLY A 288 -18.96 5.91 -11.14
C GLY A 288 -19.36 6.36 -9.74
N ALA A 289 -18.46 6.14 -8.78
CA ALA A 289 -18.69 6.45 -7.37
C ALA A 289 -18.70 7.97 -7.06
N ALA A 290 -18.09 8.80 -7.90
CA ALA A 290 -17.98 10.25 -7.76
C ALA A 290 -18.30 10.98 -9.08
N PRO A 291 -19.54 10.91 -9.58
CA PRO A 291 -19.90 11.43 -10.90
C PRO A 291 -19.77 12.97 -11.05
N LYS A 292 -19.61 13.73 -9.97
CA LYS A 292 -19.39 15.19 -10.02
C LYS A 292 -17.93 15.60 -9.86
N ALA A 293 -17.00 14.66 -9.75
CA ALA A 293 -15.57 14.94 -9.74
C ALA A 293 -15.05 15.33 -11.14
N GLU A 294 -13.89 15.97 -11.16
CA GLU A 294 -13.10 16.24 -12.36
C GLU A 294 -11.99 15.21 -12.54
N LEU A 295 -11.72 14.81 -13.79
CA LEU A 295 -10.67 13.86 -14.14
C LEU A 295 -9.38 14.57 -14.57
N VAL A 296 -8.25 14.10 -14.06
CA VAL A 296 -6.93 14.29 -14.68
C VAL A 296 -6.40 12.93 -15.10
N MET A 297 -6.18 12.71 -16.39
CA MET A 297 -5.59 11.47 -16.88
C MET A 297 -4.12 11.68 -17.21
N GLN A 298 -3.28 10.76 -16.76
CA GLN A 298 -1.90 10.59 -17.18
C GLN A 298 -1.79 9.30 -17.98
N SER A 299 -1.80 9.42 -19.31
CA SER A 299 -1.64 8.30 -20.25
C SER A 299 -0.20 7.80 -20.22
N VAL A 300 0.02 6.65 -19.60
CA VAL A 300 1.34 6.01 -19.45
C VAL A 300 1.56 4.86 -20.45
N LEU A 301 0.58 4.55 -21.30
CA LEU A 301 0.73 3.53 -22.35
C LEU A 301 1.80 3.93 -23.37
N ASP A 302 2.79 3.07 -23.55
CA ASP A 302 3.85 3.24 -24.54
C ASP A 302 3.50 2.62 -25.91
N SER A 303 4.36 2.83 -26.90
CA SER A 303 4.18 2.29 -28.25
C SER A 303 4.30 0.76 -28.35
N ASN A 304 4.82 0.10 -27.32
CA ASN A 304 4.96 -1.36 -27.24
C ASN A 304 3.81 -2.00 -26.45
N ASN A 305 2.75 -1.24 -26.18
CA ASN A 305 1.57 -1.70 -25.46
C ASN A 305 1.85 -2.05 -23.97
N GLY A 306 2.93 -1.48 -23.43
CA GLY A 306 3.32 -1.54 -22.01
C GLY A 306 3.16 -0.19 -21.32
N LEU A 307 3.62 -0.08 -20.07
CA LEU A 307 3.49 1.12 -19.24
C LEU A 307 4.77 1.97 -19.18
N GLY A 308 5.49 2.08 -20.29
CA GLY A 308 6.76 2.79 -20.38
C GLY A 308 6.68 4.31 -20.16
N GLY A 309 5.48 4.89 -20.06
CA GLY A 309 5.27 6.28 -19.68
C GLY A 309 5.33 6.54 -18.17
N ILE A 310 5.37 5.50 -17.33
CA ILE A 310 5.56 5.67 -15.89
C ILE A 310 7.00 6.15 -15.65
N PRO A 311 7.21 7.28 -14.95
CA PRO A 311 8.54 7.81 -14.67
C PRO A 311 9.35 6.86 -13.77
N ALA A 312 10.66 7.02 -13.78
CA ALA A 312 11.54 6.22 -12.92
C ALA A 312 11.41 6.58 -11.43
N ASP A 313 11.07 7.84 -11.13
CA ASP A 313 10.67 8.32 -9.81
C ASP A 313 9.16 8.54 -9.80
N LEU A 314 8.43 7.77 -8.98
CA LEU A 314 6.98 7.91 -8.90
C LEU A 314 6.54 9.26 -8.31
N GLY A 315 7.43 9.98 -7.60
CA GLY A 315 7.16 11.36 -7.20
C GLY A 315 6.86 12.28 -8.40
N ASP A 316 7.53 12.07 -9.54
CA ASP A 316 7.30 12.83 -10.77
C ASP A 316 5.91 12.54 -11.38
N LEU A 317 5.37 11.35 -11.14
CA LEU A 317 4.02 10.99 -11.57
C LEU A 317 2.98 11.78 -10.74
N PHE A 318 3.20 11.89 -9.44
CA PHE A 318 2.20 12.45 -8.53
C PHE A 318 2.26 13.98 -8.41
N ILE A 319 3.44 14.59 -8.52
CA ILE A 319 3.62 16.03 -8.26
C ILE A 319 2.90 16.91 -9.28
N VAL A 320 2.95 16.56 -10.56
CA VAL A 320 2.37 17.36 -11.65
C VAL A 320 0.85 17.53 -11.49
N PRO A 321 0.03 16.47 -11.36
CA PRO A 321 -1.41 16.65 -11.15
C PRO A 321 -1.73 17.28 -9.78
N TYR A 322 -0.89 17.06 -8.76
CA TYR A 322 -1.07 17.65 -7.43
C TYR A 322 -0.92 19.18 -7.45
N GLU A 323 0.14 19.70 -8.08
CA GLU A 323 0.45 21.13 -8.14
C GLU A 323 -0.35 21.86 -9.24
N GLU A 324 -0.39 21.32 -10.46
CA GLU A 324 -0.94 22.04 -11.61
C GLU A 324 -2.46 21.95 -11.70
N GLN A 325 -3.06 20.85 -11.23
CA GLN A 325 -4.49 20.57 -11.42
C GLN A 325 -5.27 20.50 -10.11
N GLY A 326 -4.57 20.55 -8.96
CA GLY A 326 -5.19 20.46 -7.64
C GLY A 326 -5.72 19.07 -7.31
N ALA A 327 -5.17 18.01 -7.93
CA ALA A 327 -5.51 16.64 -7.59
C ALA A 327 -5.17 16.34 -6.12
N ARG A 328 -6.08 15.65 -5.43
CA ARG A 328 -5.90 15.22 -4.03
C ARG A 328 -6.21 13.74 -3.81
N VAL A 329 -6.60 13.07 -4.88
CA VAL A 329 -6.73 11.62 -4.98
C VAL A 329 -6.01 11.21 -6.26
N HIS A 330 -5.11 10.23 -6.17
CA HIS A 330 -4.49 9.61 -7.34
C HIS A 330 -4.67 8.10 -7.27
N THR A 331 -5.12 7.49 -8.35
CA THR A 331 -5.38 6.05 -8.40
C THR A 331 -4.59 5.38 -9.51
N ASN A 332 -4.10 4.18 -9.21
CA ASN A 332 -3.19 3.42 -10.06
C ASN A 332 -3.67 1.96 -10.15
N SER A 333 -4.20 1.57 -11.30
CA SER A 333 -4.70 0.22 -11.57
C SER A 333 -3.63 -0.67 -12.25
N TRP A 334 -2.41 -0.58 -11.72
CA TRP A 334 -1.20 -1.27 -12.19
C TRP A 334 -0.23 -1.49 -11.02
N GLY A 335 0.82 -2.29 -11.23
CA GLY A 335 1.85 -2.52 -10.24
C GLY A 335 2.95 -3.43 -10.77
N SER A 336 3.96 -3.69 -9.95
CA SER A 336 5.00 -4.66 -10.28
C SER A 336 4.54 -6.08 -10.00
N SER A 337 4.82 -7.00 -10.92
CA SER A 337 4.59 -8.43 -10.77
C SER A 337 5.90 -9.22 -10.89
N SER A 338 5.94 -10.40 -10.29
CA SER A 338 7.10 -11.31 -10.37
C SER A 338 6.62 -12.75 -10.54
N LEU A 339 7.27 -13.47 -11.46
CA LEU A 339 7.04 -14.89 -11.67
C LEU A 339 7.58 -15.76 -10.52
N PHE A 340 8.46 -15.21 -9.67
CA PHE A 340 9.23 -15.95 -8.67
C PHE A 340 8.82 -15.67 -7.22
N GLY A 341 7.59 -15.24 -7.00
CA GLY A 341 7.04 -14.96 -5.68
C GLY A 341 6.78 -13.48 -5.43
N GLN A 342 6.43 -13.14 -4.19
CA GLN A 342 6.10 -11.78 -3.80
C GLN A 342 7.27 -10.83 -3.96
N ILE A 343 7.01 -9.61 -4.45
CA ILE A 343 7.99 -8.53 -4.46
C ILE A 343 7.90 -7.81 -3.11
N PRO A 344 9.00 -7.68 -2.34
CA PRO A 344 9.01 -6.95 -1.08
C PRO A 344 8.87 -5.44 -1.30
N TYR A 345 8.73 -4.70 -0.20
CA TYR A 345 8.81 -3.24 -0.22
C TYR A 345 10.15 -2.78 -0.81
N ASP A 346 10.08 -1.98 -1.87
CA ASP A 346 11.23 -1.55 -2.67
C ASP A 346 11.24 -0.02 -2.85
N GLU A 347 12.18 0.52 -3.63
CA GLU A 347 12.25 1.98 -3.86
C GLU A 347 10.96 2.59 -4.44
N SER A 348 10.16 1.87 -5.23
CA SER A 348 8.89 2.40 -5.72
C SER A 348 7.88 2.59 -4.59
N ALA A 349 7.81 1.66 -3.64
CA ALA A 349 6.99 1.80 -2.43
C ALA A 349 7.51 2.93 -1.52
N THR A 350 8.83 3.05 -1.43
CA THR A 350 9.53 4.14 -0.73
C THR A 350 9.16 5.51 -1.31
N GLN A 351 9.19 5.66 -2.64
CA GLN A 351 8.83 6.90 -3.34
C GLN A 351 7.38 7.29 -3.06
N VAL A 352 6.46 6.32 -3.07
CA VAL A 352 5.04 6.54 -2.77
C VAL A 352 4.83 6.98 -1.32
N ASP A 353 5.44 6.28 -0.35
CA ASP A 353 5.33 6.65 1.07
C ASP A 353 5.93 8.02 1.35
N ARG A 354 7.11 8.31 0.75
CA ARG A 354 7.78 9.62 0.82
C ARG A 354 6.88 10.72 0.27
N PHE A 355 6.26 10.51 -0.89
CA PHE A 355 5.39 11.51 -1.50
C PHE A 355 4.22 11.87 -0.57
N ILE A 356 3.53 10.89 0.01
CA ILE A 356 2.40 11.13 0.93
C ILE A 356 2.87 11.74 2.25
N TRP A 357 4.04 11.34 2.74
CA TRP A 357 4.64 11.94 3.94
C TRP A 357 4.91 13.44 3.74
N GLU A 358 5.43 13.82 2.57
CA GLU A 358 5.72 15.23 2.22
C GLU A 358 4.48 16.02 1.77
N HIS A 359 3.44 15.33 1.31
CA HIS A 359 2.16 15.89 0.85
C HIS A 359 1.00 15.23 1.61
N PRO A 360 0.80 15.57 2.89
CA PRO A 360 -0.10 14.84 3.77
C PRO A 360 -1.57 14.90 3.33
N ASP A 361 -1.95 15.82 2.44
CA ASP A 361 -3.29 15.97 1.87
C ASP A 361 -3.50 15.22 0.54
N MET A 362 -2.50 14.46 0.07
CA MET A 362 -2.60 13.62 -1.12
C MET A 362 -2.87 12.15 -0.79
N LEU A 363 -4.05 11.65 -1.17
CA LEU A 363 -4.35 10.22 -1.07
C LEU A 363 -3.94 9.49 -2.36
N ILE A 364 -3.16 8.42 -2.24
CA ILE A 364 -2.81 7.56 -3.36
C ILE A 364 -3.40 6.16 -3.15
N LEU A 365 -3.94 5.59 -4.23
CA LEU A 365 -4.49 4.24 -4.27
C LEU A 365 -3.74 3.37 -5.27
N PHE A 366 -3.55 2.10 -4.92
CA PHE A 366 -3.04 1.07 -5.81
C PHE A 366 -3.92 -0.19 -5.76
N ALA A 367 -4.10 -0.83 -6.91
CA ALA A 367 -4.67 -2.17 -6.98
C ALA A 367 -3.76 -3.19 -6.28
N ALA A 368 -4.35 -4.12 -5.53
CA ALA A 368 -3.62 -5.16 -4.81
C ALA A 368 -2.88 -6.14 -5.73
N GLY A 369 -3.36 -6.29 -6.96
CA GLY A 369 -2.86 -7.21 -7.97
C GLY A 369 -3.77 -8.41 -8.21
N ASN A 370 -3.58 -9.11 -9.32
CA ASN A 370 -4.42 -10.24 -9.74
C ASN A 370 -3.70 -11.61 -9.68
N ASP A 371 -2.74 -11.75 -8.76
CA ASP A 371 -1.90 -12.94 -8.62
C ASP A 371 -2.49 -14.01 -7.68
N GLY A 372 -3.76 -13.86 -7.29
CA GLY A 372 -4.54 -14.86 -6.56
C GLY A 372 -4.47 -16.22 -7.22
N SER A 373 -3.85 -17.18 -6.55
CA SER A 373 -3.66 -18.56 -7.03
C SER A 373 -3.78 -19.57 -5.89
N ASP A 374 -4.31 -20.74 -6.20
CA ASP A 374 -4.28 -21.96 -5.36
C ASP A 374 -3.12 -22.84 -5.87
N ARG A 375 -1.89 -22.63 -5.36
CA ARG A 375 -0.66 -23.28 -5.87
C ARG A 375 -0.49 -24.68 -5.31
N ASP A 376 -1.05 -24.96 -4.14
CA ASP A 376 -1.01 -26.28 -3.50
C ASP A 376 -2.25 -27.14 -3.80
N PHE A 377 -3.20 -26.61 -4.57
CA PHE A 377 -4.41 -27.28 -5.05
C PHE A 377 -5.35 -27.73 -3.91
N ASN A 378 -5.42 -26.94 -2.84
CA ASN A 378 -6.21 -27.26 -1.65
C ASN A 378 -7.62 -26.62 -1.67
N GLY A 379 -7.94 -25.80 -2.68
CA GLY A 379 -9.23 -25.10 -2.77
C GLY A 379 -9.27 -23.78 -1.99
N VAL A 380 -8.12 -23.23 -1.61
CA VAL A 380 -7.93 -21.96 -0.90
C VAL A 380 -6.90 -21.13 -1.66
N ILE A 381 -7.13 -19.82 -1.77
CA ILE A 381 -6.15 -18.92 -2.38
C ILE A 381 -4.98 -18.71 -1.42
N ASP A 382 -3.76 -18.92 -1.91
CA ASP A 382 -2.54 -18.73 -1.13
C ASP A 382 -2.32 -17.26 -0.73
N LEU A 383 -1.62 -17.08 0.40
CA LEU A 383 -1.21 -15.78 0.90
C LEU A 383 0.07 -15.26 0.22
N SER A 384 0.45 -14.02 0.53
CA SER A 384 1.73 -13.37 0.15
C SER A 384 1.89 -13.15 -1.36
N GLN A 385 0.99 -12.35 -1.93
CA GLN A 385 0.91 -12.06 -3.37
C GLN A 385 0.85 -10.56 -3.69
N VAL A 386 0.83 -9.69 -2.68
CA VAL A 386 0.80 -8.23 -2.88
C VAL A 386 2.14 -7.72 -3.40
N GLY A 387 2.15 -6.99 -4.52
CA GLY A 387 3.35 -6.39 -5.11
C GLY A 387 3.85 -5.14 -4.38
N SER A 388 4.99 -4.59 -4.81
CA SER A 388 5.72 -3.58 -4.02
C SER A 388 4.96 -2.27 -3.80
N GLN A 389 4.40 -1.66 -4.85
CA GLN A 389 3.66 -0.39 -4.70
C GLN A 389 2.42 -0.58 -3.83
N ALA A 390 1.74 -1.71 -4.00
CA ALA A 390 0.60 -2.12 -3.18
C ALA A 390 0.99 -2.47 -1.73
N ALA A 391 2.28 -2.65 -1.43
CA ALA A 391 2.83 -2.82 -0.09
C ALA A 391 3.21 -1.48 0.58
N ALA A 392 3.12 -0.33 -0.11
CA ALA A 392 3.35 0.98 0.50
C ALA A 392 2.42 1.20 1.73
N LYS A 393 2.95 1.82 2.78
CA LYS A 393 2.24 2.00 4.07
C LYS A 393 1.11 3.01 3.95
N ASN A 394 1.38 4.10 3.25
CA ASN A 394 0.59 5.33 3.33
C ASN A 394 -0.57 5.37 2.33
N ILE A 395 -0.63 4.41 1.40
CA ILE A 395 -1.69 4.29 0.39
C ILE A 395 -2.93 3.55 0.90
N ILE A 396 -4.00 3.57 0.11
CA ILE A 396 -5.05 2.54 0.16
C ILE A 396 -4.76 1.50 -0.93
N THR A 397 -4.48 0.29 -0.51
CA THR A 397 -4.39 -0.88 -1.39
C THR A 397 -5.76 -1.54 -1.50
N VAL A 398 -6.23 -1.77 -2.72
CA VAL A 398 -7.60 -2.25 -2.96
C VAL A 398 -7.60 -3.63 -3.59
N GLY A 399 -8.18 -4.61 -2.89
CA GLY A 399 -8.49 -5.94 -3.43
C GLY A 399 -9.89 -6.01 -4.06
N ALA A 400 -10.22 -7.16 -4.62
CA ALA A 400 -11.49 -7.38 -5.31
C ALA A 400 -12.40 -8.35 -4.54
N SER A 401 -13.61 -7.89 -4.24
CA SER A 401 -14.74 -8.76 -3.95
C SER A 401 -15.49 -9.08 -5.24
N GLU A 402 -16.37 -10.05 -5.18
CA GLU A 402 -17.34 -10.24 -6.24
C GLU A 402 -18.38 -9.12 -6.24
N ASN A 403 -19.01 -8.95 -7.40
CA ASN A 403 -20.20 -8.15 -7.53
C ASN A 403 -21.48 -9.02 -7.49
N ASN A 404 -22.64 -8.39 -7.66
CA ASN A 404 -23.94 -9.05 -7.66
C ASN A 404 -24.65 -8.96 -9.01
N ARG A 405 -24.33 -9.93 -9.88
CA ARG A 405 -24.92 -10.19 -11.18
C ARG A 405 -24.94 -11.68 -11.51
N PRO A 406 -25.84 -12.41 -10.82
CA PRO A 406 -26.02 -13.83 -11.03
C PRO A 406 -26.58 -14.17 -12.42
N ASP A 407 -27.10 -13.18 -13.16
CA ASP A 407 -27.55 -13.32 -14.55
C ASP A 407 -26.41 -13.65 -15.51
N ILE A 408 -25.16 -13.48 -15.07
CA ILE A 408 -24.01 -13.55 -15.96
C ILE A 408 -23.24 -14.79 -15.57
N GLY A 409 -23.44 -15.80 -16.40
CA GLY A 409 -23.23 -17.20 -16.03
C GLY A 409 -21.78 -17.64 -16.14
N VAL A 410 -20.85 -16.84 -15.63
CA VAL A 410 -19.45 -17.04 -15.95
C VAL A 410 -18.61 -17.31 -14.71
N GLN A 411 -17.72 -18.29 -14.87
CA GLN A 411 -17.03 -18.99 -13.79
C GLN A 411 -15.58 -18.52 -13.64
N TYR A 412 -14.90 -18.89 -12.55
CA TYR A 412 -13.44 -18.65 -12.45
C TYR A 412 -12.62 -19.60 -13.34
N GLY A 413 -13.07 -20.86 -13.50
CA GLY A 413 -12.54 -21.78 -14.51
C GLY A 413 -11.15 -22.36 -14.24
N PHE A 414 -10.45 -22.70 -15.33
CA PHE A 414 -9.27 -23.58 -15.30
C PHE A 414 -8.05 -23.01 -14.56
N ARG A 415 -7.95 -21.68 -14.37
CA ARG A 415 -6.88 -21.07 -13.59
C ARG A 415 -6.97 -21.42 -12.10
N TRP A 416 -8.16 -21.73 -11.60
CA TRP A 416 -8.40 -22.24 -10.24
C TRP A 416 -9.04 -23.63 -10.33
N PRO A 417 -8.26 -24.69 -10.59
CA PRO A 417 -8.79 -25.99 -10.96
C PRO A 417 -9.44 -26.78 -9.81
N THR A 418 -9.31 -26.30 -8.57
CA THR A 418 -9.88 -26.94 -7.39
C THR A 418 -11.23 -26.33 -7.03
N SER A 419 -12.16 -27.14 -6.52
CA SER A 419 -13.37 -26.63 -5.88
C SER A 419 -13.03 -25.78 -4.66
N PRO A 420 -13.80 -24.73 -4.36
CA PRO A 420 -15.06 -24.34 -5.01
C PRO A 420 -14.88 -23.54 -6.32
N PHE A 421 -13.73 -22.88 -6.51
CA PHE A 421 -13.52 -21.87 -7.55
C PHE A 421 -13.77 -22.37 -8.98
N ARG A 422 -13.28 -23.57 -9.35
CA ARG A 422 -13.29 -24.05 -10.75
C ARG A 422 -14.62 -23.86 -11.48
N THR A 423 -15.72 -24.11 -10.78
CA THR A 423 -17.08 -24.10 -11.34
C THR A 423 -17.96 -23.01 -10.76
N ASP A 424 -17.47 -22.25 -9.78
CA ASP A 424 -18.25 -21.18 -9.19
C ASP A 424 -18.33 -19.97 -10.11
N LEU A 425 -19.44 -19.26 -10.05
CA LEU A 425 -19.64 -18.02 -10.81
C LEU A 425 -18.85 -16.90 -10.15
N MET A 426 -18.24 -16.01 -10.92
CA MET A 426 -17.39 -14.95 -10.38
C MET A 426 -18.14 -13.68 -9.97
N ALA A 427 -19.47 -13.61 -10.17
CA ALA A 427 -20.25 -12.41 -9.90
C ALA A 427 -21.65 -12.72 -9.32
N ASN A 428 -21.81 -13.83 -8.59
CA ASN A 428 -23.11 -14.21 -8.03
C ASN A 428 -23.22 -13.94 -6.53
N ASN A 429 -22.12 -13.60 -5.85
CA ASN A 429 -22.13 -13.43 -4.40
C ASN A 429 -21.34 -12.21 -3.93
N PRO A 430 -21.99 -11.06 -3.68
CA PRO A 430 -21.30 -9.82 -3.26
C PRO A 430 -20.62 -9.92 -1.88
N ALA A 431 -20.84 -11.00 -1.12
CA ALA A 431 -20.12 -11.29 0.11
C ALA A 431 -18.83 -12.10 -0.12
N GLY A 432 -18.58 -12.59 -1.33
CA GLY A 432 -17.42 -13.40 -1.69
C GLY A 432 -16.21 -12.59 -2.10
N MET A 433 -15.01 -13.13 -1.83
CA MET A 433 -13.78 -12.59 -2.41
C MET A 433 -13.59 -13.04 -3.85
N ALA A 434 -13.04 -12.18 -4.70
CA ALA A 434 -12.62 -12.60 -6.03
C ALA A 434 -11.42 -13.56 -5.95
N ALA A 435 -11.47 -14.69 -6.65
CA ALA A 435 -10.41 -15.70 -6.61
C ALA A 435 -9.04 -15.16 -7.10
N PHE A 436 -9.05 -14.21 -8.03
CA PHE A 436 -7.83 -13.56 -8.54
C PHE A 436 -7.27 -12.49 -7.62
N SER A 437 -8.03 -11.98 -6.65
CA SER A 437 -7.56 -10.88 -5.81
C SER A 437 -6.34 -11.33 -5.01
N SER A 438 -5.22 -10.63 -5.18
CA SER A 438 -3.98 -10.92 -4.43
C SER A 438 -4.23 -10.77 -2.94
N ARG A 439 -3.62 -11.68 -2.17
CA ARG A 439 -3.73 -11.75 -0.72
C ARG A 439 -2.44 -11.26 -0.07
N GLY A 440 -2.55 -10.56 1.04
CA GLY A 440 -1.42 -10.28 1.93
C GLY A 440 -0.92 -11.54 2.64
N PRO A 441 -0.08 -11.41 3.67
CA PRO A 441 0.53 -10.15 4.11
C PRO A 441 1.47 -9.56 3.05
N THR A 442 1.99 -8.35 3.29
CA THR A 442 3.21 -7.93 2.58
C THR A 442 4.39 -8.83 2.98
N ALA A 443 5.51 -8.76 2.26
CA ALA A 443 6.71 -9.52 2.64
C ALA A 443 7.22 -9.17 4.06
N GLU A 444 6.91 -7.95 4.52
CA GLU A 444 7.20 -7.40 5.86
C GLU A 444 6.10 -7.72 6.90
N GLY A 445 5.08 -8.50 6.53
CA GLY A 445 4.06 -9.00 7.47
C GLY A 445 2.84 -8.09 7.69
N ARG A 446 2.66 -7.03 6.91
CA ARG A 446 1.56 -6.06 7.07
C ARG A 446 0.23 -6.57 6.50
N PHE A 447 -0.89 -6.09 7.05
CA PHE A 447 -2.21 -6.29 6.48
C PHE A 447 -2.33 -5.54 5.16
N LYS A 448 -2.49 -6.30 4.07
CA LYS A 448 -2.87 -5.82 2.74
C LYS A 448 -3.79 -6.86 2.08
N PRO A 449 -4.75 -6.47 1.22
CA PRO A 449 -5.15 -5.08 0.92
C PRO A 449 -5.68 -4.34 2.16
N ASP A 450 -5.85 -3.01 2.09
CA ASP A 450 -6.50 -2.26 3.17
C ASP A 450 -8.02 -2.45 3.09
N LEU A 451 -8.57 -2.43 1.88
CA LEU A 451 -10.00 -2.52 1.60
C LEU A 451 -10.25 -3.43 0.40
N VAL A 452 -11.48 -3.90 0.26
CA VAL A 452 -11.97 -4.50 -0.98
C VAL A 452 -13.17 -3.75 -1.52
N ALA A 453 -13.35 -3.83 -2.83
CA ALA A 453 -14.54 -3.34 -3.53
C ALA A 453 -14.90 -4.32 -4.65
N PRO A 454 -16.14 -4.29 -5.19
CA PRO A 454 -16.52 -5.16 -6.28
C PRO A 454 -15.59 -4.98 -7.48
N GLY A 455 -14.93 -6.06 -7.89
CA GLY A 455 -13.95 -6.06 -8.98
C GLY A 455 -14.17 -7.13 -10.01
N THR A 456 -15.13 -8.01 -9.80
CA THR A 456 -15.57 -8.89 -10.87
C THR A 456 -16.58 -8.13 -11.72
N ALA A 457 -16.47 -8.30 -13.03
CA ALA A 457 -17.57 -8.08 -13.93
C ALA A 457 -17.98 -6.62 -14.22
N LEU A 458 -17.17 -5.64 -13.86
CA LEU A 458 -17.61 -4.26 -13.74
C LEU A 458 -18.02 -3.60 -15.07
N LEU A 459 -19.27 -3.12 -15.17
CA LEU A 459 -19.72 -2.25 -16.26
C LEU A 459 -19.12 -0.88 -16.13
N SER A 460 -18.37 -0.44 -17.13
CA SER A 460 -17.92 0.95 -17.19
C SER A 460 -17.73 1.38 -18.64
N THR A 461 -17.23 2.60 -18.84
CA THR A 461 -17.10 3.25 -20.14
C THR A 461 -16.10 2.54 -21.04
N LEU A 462 -16.47 2.35 -22.30
CA LEU A 462 -15.60 1.83 -23.36
C LEU A 462 -14.94 2.99 -24.12
N SER A 463 -13.62 2.94 -24.27
CA SER A 463 -12.92 3.85 -25.18
C SER A 463 -13.39 3.63 -26.62
N ARG A 464 -13.63 4.73 -27.35
CA ARG A 464 -13.95 4.68 -28.79
C ARG A 464 -12.78 4.25 -29.67
N ASN A 465 -11.54 4.28 -29.13
CA ASN A 465 -10.34 3.80 -29.81
C ASN A 465 -9.96 2.36 -29.43
N ALA A 466 -10.63 1.76 -28.44
CA ALA A 466 -10.35 0.40 -28.00
C ALA A 466 -11.19 -0.65 -28.74
N GLN A 467 -10.71 -1.89 -28.71
CA GLN A 467 -11.49 -3.06 -29.10
C GLN A 467 -12.07 -3.70 -27.84
N SER A 468 -13.38 -3.83 -27.76
CA SER A 468 -14.04 -4.58 -26.71
C SER A 468 -14.19 -6.05 -27.08
N ASP A 469 -14.11 -6.91 -26.08
CA ASP A 469 -14.60 -8.28 -26.13
C ASP A 469 -15.80 -8.45 -25.18
N SER A 470 -16.34 -9.67 -25.10
CA SER A 470 -17.31 -10.06 -24.08
C SER A 470 -16.72 -11.01 -23.04
N GLN A 471 -15.39 -10.91 -22.82
CA GLN A 471 -14.71 -11.73 -21.82
C GLN A 471 -15.24 -11.45 -20.43
N TYR A 472 -15.95 -10.37 -20.15
CA TYR A 472 -16.62 -10.17 -18.87
C TYR A 472 -18.11 -9.93 -19.12
N GLY A 473 -18.74 -10.73 -19.96
CA GLY A 473 -20.16 -10.56 -20.27
C GLY A 473 -20.40 -9.58 -21.42
N ASP A 474 -21.65 -9.55 -21.88
CA ASP A 474 -22.02 -8.91 -23.14
C ASP A 474 -22.61 -7.52 -22.89
N SER A 475 -21.98 -6.49 -23.47
CA SER A 475 -22.59 -5.16 -23.56
C SER A 475 -23.31 -5.00 -24.89
N LEU A 476 -24.60 -4.69 -24.83
CA LEU A 476 -25.42 -4.34 -26.00
C LEU A 476 -25.26 -2.87 -26.42
N ASP A 477 -24.45 -2.10 -25.69
CA ASP A 477 -24.22 -0.69 -25.94
C ASP A 477 -22.71 -0.45 -26.15
N PRO A 478 -22.29 0.04 -27.33
CA PRO A 478 -20.88 0.21 -27.67
C PRO A 478 -20.17 1.33 -26.89
N GLN A 479 -20.88 2.00 -25.98
CA GLN A 479 -20.29 2.96 -25.04
C GLN A 479 -19.83 2.30 -23.73
N TRP A 480 -20.15 1.03 -23.53
CA TRP A 480 -19.93 0.38 -22.25
C TRP A 480 -19.30 -0.99 -22.43
N TRP A 481 -18.42 -1.34 -21.50
CA TRP A 481 -17.63 -2.56 -21.55
C TRP A 481 -17.44 -3.13 -20.15
N PHE A 482 -17.27 -4.44 -20.13
CA PHE A 482 -17.06 -5.20 -18.93
C PHE A 482 -15.63 -5.59 -18.74
N LEU A 483 -15.14 -5.41 -17.53
CA LEU A 483 -13.82 -5.85 -17.12
C LEU A 483 -13.85 -6.46 -15.72
N ALA A 484 -12.90 -7.34 -15.42
CA ALA A 484 -12.69 -7.85 -14.09
C ALA A 484 -11.24 -7.67 -13.65
N GLY A 485 -11.03 -7.30 -12.39
CA GLY A 485 -9.72 -7.14 -11.80
C GLY A 485 -9.75 -6.27 -10.55
N THR A 486 -8.67 -6.32 -9.77
CA THR A 486 -8.42 -5.30 -8.74
C THR A 486 -8.30 -3.90 -9.36
N SER A 487 -7.96 -3.81 -10.65
CA SER A 487 -8.06 -2.61 -11.48
C SER A 487 -9.44 -1.96 -11.54
N MET A 488 -10.52 -2.72 -11.36
CA MET A 488 -11.90 -2.25 -11.39
C MET A 488 -12.39 -1.89 -9.98
N SER A 489 -11.91 -2.61 -8.97
CA SER A 489 -12.19 -2.29 -7.55
C SER A 489 -11.57 -0.96 -7.11
N THR A 490 -10.30 -0.74 -7.47
CA THR A 490 -9.52 0.44 -7.05
C THR A 490 -10.19 1.78 -7.42
N PRO A 491 -10.64 2.01 -8.67
CA PRO A 491 -11.31 3.28 -9.03
C PRO A 491 -12.64 3.51 -8.31
N LEU A 492 -13.37 2.46 -7.93
CA LEU A 492 -14.57 2.62 -7.11
C LEU A 492 -14.21 3.20 -5.73
N VAL A 493 -13.14 2.71 -5.11
CA VAL A 493 -12.64 3.25 -3.83
C VAL A 493 -12.09 4.66 -4.01
N ALA A 494 -11.44 4.96 -5.14
CA ALA A 494 -10.96 6.32 -5.45
C ALA A 494 -12.12 7.32 -5.56
N GLY A 495 -13.24 6.94 -6.20
CA GLY A 495 -14.46 7.77 -6.21
C GLY A 495 -15.08 7.91 -4.82
N CYS A 496 -15.14 6.83 -4.02
CA CYS A 496 -15.55 6.92 -2.61
C CYS A 496 -14.66 7.89 -1.82
N ALA A 497 -13.35 7.87 -2.04
CA ALA A 497 -12.42 8.79 -1.40
C ALA A 497 -12.68 10.25 -1.79
N ALA A 498 -13.00 10.52 -3.07
CA ALA A 498 -13.41 11.85 -3.51
C ALA A 498 -14.70 12.29 -2.79
N ALA A 499 -15.72 11.44 -2.69
CA ALA A 499 -16.96 11.76 -1.98
C ALA A 499 -16.73 12.00 -0.46
N VAL A 500 -15.87 11.20 0.19
CA VAL A 500 -15.48 11.43 1.59
C VAL A 500 -14.75 12.76 1.73
N ARG A 501 -13.78 13.06 0.86
CA ARG A 501 -13.05 14.33 0.87
C ARG A 501 -13.98 15.52 0.65
N GLU A 502 -14.92 15.43 -0.29
CA GLU A 502 -15.97 16.44 -0.49
C GLU A 502 -16.74 16.71 0.80
N SER A 503 -17.16 15.65 1.50
CA SER A 503 -17.89 15.79 2.76
C SER A 503 -17.07 16.50 3.84
N LEU A 504 -15.78 16.20 3.95
CA LEU A 504 -14.88 16.84 4.90
C LEU A 504 -14.73 18.34 4.59
N VAL A 505 -14.43 18.67 3.33
CA VAL A 505 -14.22 20.06 2.88
C VAL A 505 -15.48 20.90 3.05
N LYS A 506 -16.65 20.38 2.64
CA LYS A 506 -17.94 21.09 2.80
C LYS A 506 -18.34 21.29 4.26
N ASN A 507 -17.80 20.49 5.19
CA ASN A 507 -18.11 20.55 6.62
C ASN A 507 -16.96 21.13 7.47
N GLY A 508 -16.02 21.84 6.86
CA GLY A 508 -15.03 22.68 7.58
C GLY A 508 -13.63 22.11 7.72
N THR A 509 -13.38 20.87 7.28
CA THR A 509 -12.04 20.29 7.21
C THR A 509 -11.43 20.59 5.84
N THR A 510 -10.75 21.73 5.72
CA THR A 510 -10.32 22.30 4.43
C THR A 510 -9.25 21.48 3.70
N ASN A 511 -8.28 20.93 4.44
CA ASN A 511 -7.19 20.11 3.90
C ASN A 511 -7.11 18.77 4.66
N PRO A 512 -8.10 17.88 4.48
CA PRO A 512 -8.11 16.61 5.19
C PRO A 512 -6.90 15.79 4.77
N SER A 513 -6.18 15.19 5.72
CA SER A 513 -5.04 14.34 5.38
C SER A 513 -5.48 13.06 4.68
N ALA A 514 -4.56 12.47 3.92
CA ALA A 514 -4.68 11.13 3.37
C ALA A 514 -4.96 10.10 4.47
N ALA A 515 -4.34 10.25 5.64
CA ALA A 515 -4.57 9.41 6.81
C ALA A 515 -6.03 9.50 7.29
N LEU A 516 -6.63 10.70 7.34
CA LEU A 516 -8.02 10.88 7.72
C LEU A 516 -9.00 10.25 6.71
N VAL A 517 -8.78 10.48 5.41
CA VAL A 517 -9.64 9.89 4.36
C VAL A 517 -9.52 8.36 4.38
N LYS A 518 -8.31 7.82 4.53
CA LYS A 518 -8.06 6.38 4.70
C LYS A 518 -8.75 5.84 5.96
N ALA A 519 -8.64 6.51 7.11
CA ALA A 519 -9.28 6.11 8.36
C ALA A 519 -10.80 6.07 8.25
N LEU A 520 -11.43 7.05 7.58
CA LEU A 520 -12.88 7.09 7.38
C LEU A 520 -13.38 5.93 6.52
N LEU A 521 -12.67 5.63 5.42
CA LEU A 521 -13.01 4.51 4.55
C LEU A 521 -12.85 3.14 5.24
N ILE A 522 -11.76 2.96 6.00
CA ILE A 522 -11.49 1.75 6.78
C ILE A 522 -12.49 1.58 7.93
N ASN A 523 -12.78 2.66 8.67
CA ASN A 523 -13.76 2.63 9.74
C ASN A 523 -15.17 2.34 9.20
N GLY A 524 -15.52 2.92 8.05
CA GLY A 524 -16.81 2.70 7.40
C GLY A 524 -16.99 1.33 6.76
N ALA A 525 -15.91 0.59 6.50
CA ALA A 525 -15.96 -0.70 5.82
C ALA A 525 -16.81 -1.73 6.55
N LEU A 526 -17.50 -2.57 5.77
CA LEU A 526 -18.30 -3.69 6.23
C LEU A 526 -17.46 -4.96 6.23
N GLU A 527 -17.68 -5.81 7.22
CA GLU A 527 -17.14 -7.16 7.28
C GLU A 527 -17.59 -7.96 6.06
N LEU A 528 -16.63 -8.42 5.28
CA LEU A 528 -16.88 -9.33 4.17
C LEU A 528 -16.90 -10.77 4.72
N VAL A 529 -18.09 -11.36 4.82
CA VAL A 529 -18.27 -12.67 5.49
C VAL A 529 -17.74 -13.86 4.68
N GLY A 530 -17.49 -13.68 3.38
CA GLY A 530 -17.11 -14.74 2.46
C GLY A 530 -18.31 -15.58 2.02
N GLN A 531 -18.07 -16.47 1.05
CA GLN A 531 -19.08 -17.36 0.49
C GLN A 531 -18.82 -18.85 0.71
N TYR A 532 -17.59 -19.22 1.07
CA TYR A 532 -17.22 -20.61 1.30
C TYR A 532 -17.12 -20.97 2.79
N ASN A 533 -16.96 -22.27 3.06
CA ASN A 533 -16.72 -22.78 4.40
C ASN A 533 -15.49 -23.71 4.41
N PRO A 534 -14.37 -23.32 5.05
CA PRO A 534 -14.18 -22.07 5.79
C PRO A 534 -14.22 -20.83 4.87
N SER A 535 -14.55 -19.67 5.44
CA SER A 535 -14.62 -18.40 4.72
C SER A 535 -13.27 -18.04 4.11
N GLU A 536 -13.27 -17.69 2.83
CA GLU A 536 -12.11 -17.24 2.07
C GLU A 536 -11.73 -15.77 2.34
N ALA A 537 -12.57 -15.04 3.07
CA ALA A 537 -12.26 -13.71 3.59
C ALA A 537 -11.67 -13.83 5.01
N GLY A 538 -12.38 -14.48 5.93
CA GLY A 538 -12.04 -14.53 7.36
C GLY A 538 -12.36 -13.22 8.10
N PRO A 539 -12.20 -13.19 9.45
CA PRO A 539 -12.55 -12.04 10.27
C PRO A 539 -11.59 -10.86 10.03
N SER A 540 -12.11 -9.64 9.85
CA SER A 540 -11.24 -8.44 9.72
C SER A 540 -10.61 -8.01 11.08
N PRO A 541 -9.40 -7.42 11.08
CA PRO A 541 -8.51 -7.30 9.93
C PRO A 541 -7.87 -8.66 9.56
N ASN A 542 -7.73 -8.91 8.26
CA ASN A 542 -7.08 -10.12 7.74
C ASN A 542 -6.33 -9.85 6.42
N TYR A 543 -5.61 -10.86 5.93
CA TYR A 543 -4.80 -10.78 4.71
C TYR A 543 -5.58 -10.96 3.40
N ASN A 544 -6.89 -11.23 3.46
CA ASN A 544 -7.71 -11.46 2.28
C ASN A 544 -8.51 -10.21 1.91
N SER A 545 -9.36 -9.75 2.81
CA SER A 545 -10.26 -8.60 2.62
C SER A 545 -9.76 -7.33 3.31
N GLY A 546 -8.63 -7.38 4.01
CA GLY A 546 -8.11 -6.24 4.76
C GLY A 546 -9.02 -5.92 5.93
N PHE A 547 -9.50 -4.68 5.96
CA PHE A 547 -10.48 -4.18 6.92
C PHE A 547 -11.93 -4.29 6.42
N GLY A 548 -12.15 -4.87 5.23
CA GLY A 548 -13.47 -5.21 4.72
C GLY A 548 -13.87 -4.49 3.43
N LEU A 549 -15.14 -4.65 3.09
CA LEU A 549 -15.79 -4.09 1.91
C LEU A 549 -16.09 -2.60 2.11
N VAL A 550 -15.61 -1.75 1.19
CA VAL A 550 -15.86 -0.31 1.25
C VAL A 550 -17.36 0.01 1.34
N ASN A 551 -17.72 0.95 2.21
CA ASN A 551 -19.09 1.43 2.31
C ASN A 551 -19.11 2.95 2.50
N LEU A 552 -19.43 3.67 1.43
CA LEU A 552 -19.37 5.14 1.41
C LEU A 552 -20.28 5.78 2.47
N ARG A 553 -21.50 5.25 2.64
CA ARG A 553 -22.45 5.77 3.63
C ARG A 553 -21.91 5.69 5.06
N ASN A 554 -21.34 4.55 5.42
CA ASN A 554 -20.73 4.36 6.73
C ASN A 554 -19.41 5.13 6.89
N SER A 555 -18.76 5.51 5.80
CA SER A 555 -17.50 6.26 5.79
C SER A 555 -17.71 7.77 5.96
N ILE A 556 -18.90 8.30 5.66
CA ILE A 556 -19.22 9.71 5.84
C ILE A 556 -19.72 9.94 7.27
N ILE A 557 -19.03 10.82 8.00
CA ILE A 557 -19.42 11.28 9.34
C ILE A 557 -19.70 12.78 9.24
N LEU A 558 -20.94 13.19 9.52
CA LEU A 558 -21.34 14.59 9.48
C LEU A 558 -21.37 15.18 10.90
N PRO A 559 -21.09 16.49 11.08
CA PRO A 559 -21.16 17.14 12.39
C PRO A 559 -22.52 17.04 13.09
N SER A 560 -23.60 16.79 12.34
CA SER A 560 -24.95 16.60 12.86
C SER A 560 -25.22 15.21 13.44
N GLN A 561 -24.32 14.25 13.23
CA GLN A 561 -24.46 12.88 13.71
C GLN A 561 -23.84 12.72 15.09
N ASP A 562 -24.55 12.05 16.00
CA ASP A 562 -24.09 11.70 17.35
C ASP A 562 -23.46 10.30 17.42
N ASN A 563 -23.47 9.56 16.30
CA ASN A 563 -23.07 8.16 16.22
C ASN A 563 -21.65 7.95 15.65
N GLY A 564 -20.79 8.97 15.71
CA GLY A 564 -19.40 8.89 15.27
C GLY A 564 -18.71 10.24 15.29
N GLY A 565 -17.40 10.21 15.07
CA GLY A 565 -16.57 11.40 14.99
C GLY A 565 -15.18 11.05 14.48
N PHE A 566 -14.37 12.08 14.28
CA PHE A 566 -12.97 11.94 13.88
C PHE A 566 -12.13 13.08 14.44
N GLN A 567 -10.83 12.85 14.54
CA GLN A 567 -9.85 13.85 14.95
C GLN A 567 -8.53 13.62 14.21
N GLU A 568 -7.93 14.69 13.70
CA GLU A 568 -6.50 14.72 13.33
C GLU A 568 -5.72 15.24 14.54
N GLY A 569 -4.67 14.51 14.93
CA GLY A 569 -3.90 14.76 16.14
C GLY A 569 -2.38 14.70 15.91
N GLY A 570 -1.63 14.99 16.97
CA GLY A 570 -0.18 15.05 16.94
C GLY A 570 0.37 16.38 16.37
N PRO A 571 1.64 16.40 15.91
CA PRO A 571 2.54 15.26 15.84
C PRO A 571 3.02 14.80 17.24
N LEU A 572 3.12 13.50 17.47
CA LEU A 572 3.56 12.90 18.75
C LEU A 572 5.06 12.59 18.73
N ALA A 573 5.77 12.97 19.78
CA ALA A 573 7.11 12.47 20.05
C ALA A 573 7.05 11.12 20.81
N GLN A 574 8.18 10.40 20.84
CA GLN A 574 8.24 9.10 21.51
C GLN A 574 7.86 9.20 22.99
N GLY A 575 6.87 8.39 23.40
CA GLY A 575 6.33 8.33 24.75
C GLY A 575 5.17 9.29 25.03
N GLU A 576 4.74 10.09 24.06
CA GLU A 576 3.62 11.04 24.22
C GLU A 576 2.27 10.43 23.82
N GLY A 577 1.18 11.11 24.20
CA GLY A 577 -0.20 10.86 23.73
C GLY A 577 -1.11 10.20 24.76
N ALA A 578 -0.56 9.31 25.60
CA ALA A 578 -1.34 8.53 26.58
C ALA A 578 -2.10 9.40 27.62
N ASP A 579 -1.66 10.63 27.84
CA ASP A 579 -2.23 11.61 28.78
C ASP A 579 -3.44 12.39 28.22
N LYS A 580 -3.77 12.22 26.94
CA LYS A 580 -4.83 12.98 26.23
C LYS A 580 -5.90 12.06 25.62
N PRO A 581 -6.65 11.30 26.44
CA PRO A 581 -7.70 10.42 25.93
C PRO A 581 -8.84 11.23 25.27
N ILE A 582 -9.38 10.69 24.18
CA ILE A 582 -10.64 11.14 23.59
C ILE A 582 -11.77 10.38 24.30
N THR A 583 -12.67 11.09 24.95
CA THR A 583 -13.84 10.49 25.61
C THR A 583 -15.00 10.42 24.64
N VAL A 584 -15.56 9.21 24.47
CA VAL A 584 -16.79 8.95 23.71
C VAL A 584 -17.81 8.29 24.61
N THR A 585 -19.08 8.72 24.52
CA THR A 585 -20.16 8.16 25.35
C THR A 585 -20.93 7.12 24.56
N ILE A 586 -20.95 5.88 25.05
CA ILE A 586 -21.78 4.81 24.49
C ILE A 586 -23.23 5.02 24.96
N PRO A 587 -24.19 5.17 24.04
CA PRO A 587 -25.57 5.47 24.39
C PRO A 587 -26.23 4.28 25.08
N LYS A 588 -27.17 4.60 25.96
CA LYS A 588 -28.10 3.64 26.55
C LYS A 588 -28.97 3.04 25.45
N THR A 589 -28.91 1.74 25.25
CA THR A 589 -29.75 1.03 24.28
C THR A 589 -31.22 1.10 24.72
N ALA A 590 -31.93 2.12 24.25
CA ALA A 590 -33.38 2.22 24.36
C ALA A 590 -34.03 1.37 23.26
N SER A 591 -34.19 0.09 23.53
CA SER A 591 -35.19 -0.82 22.93
C SER A 591 -35.46 -0.68 21.41
N ILE A 592 -34.80 -1.53 20.59
CA ILE A 592 -35.38 -2.46 19.58
C ILE A 592 -34.20 -3.37 19.17
N SER A 593 -34.23 -4.66 19.56
CA SER A 593 -33.17 -5.71 19.46
C SER A 593 -32.11 -5.75 20.58
N ALA A 594 -32.54 -6.03 21.82
CA ALA A 594 -31.67 -6.27 22.99
C ALA A 594 -30.79 -7.55 22.93
N ALA A 595 -30.46 -8.05 21.74
CA ALA A 595 -29.69 -9.29 21.56
C ALA A 595 -28.20 -9.06 21.18
N GLU A 596 -27.84 -7.89 20.60
CA GLU A 596 -26.49 -7.67 20.03
C GLU A 596 -25.68 -6.53 20.68
N GLY A 597 -26.25 -5.84 21.69
CA GLY A 597 -25.58 -4.77 22.43
C GLY A 597 -25.14 -3.58 21.58
N SER A 598 -24.46 -2.60 22.20
CA SER A 598 -23.84 -1.50 21.45
C SER A 598 -22.54 -1.96 20.77
N VAL A 599 -22.19 -1.33 19.66
CA VAL A 599 -20.93 -1.55 18.93
C VAL A 599 -20.15 -0.25 18.86
N LEU A 600 -18.89 -0.28 19.27
CA LEU A 600 -17.92 0.79 19.04
C LEU A 600 -16.86 0.29 18.06
N LYS A 601 -16.65 1.01 16.95
CA LYS A 601 -15.54 0.79 16.03
C LYS A 601 -14.64 2.02 16.05
N VAL A 602 -13.34 1.84 16.24
CA VAL A 602 -12.33 2.90 16.28
C VAL A 602 -11.18 2.52 15.38
N THR A 603 -10.77 3.41 14.49
CA THR A 603 -9.66 3.21 13.54
C THR A 603 -8.66 4.35 13.69
N LEU A 604 -7.41 4.01 13.98
CA LEU A 604 -6.25 4.89 13.97
C LEU A 604 -5.46 4.66 12.68
N VAL A 605 -5.07 5.73 12.00
CA VAL A 605 -4.23 5.70 10.80
C VAL A 605 -3.20 6.81 10.88
N TRP A 606 -1.98 6.52 10.41
CA TRP A 606 -0.96 7.55 10.20
C TRP A 606 -0.18 7.31 8.92
N SER A 607 0.24 8.40 8.27
CA SER A 607 1.23 8.32 7.19
C SER A 607 2.61 8.19 7.84
N ASP A 608 3.21 7.01 7.73
CA ASP A 608 4.49 6.64 8.33
C ASP A 608 5.67 7.11 7.44
N PRO A 609 6.81 7.55 7.99
CA PRO A 609 7.99 7.85 7.18
C PRO A 609 8.42 6.66 6.28
N PRO A 610 9.04 6.94 5.12
CA PRO A 610 9.43 5.91 4.17
C PRO A 610 10.45 4.94 4.78
N GLY A 611 10.26 3.64 4.53
CA GLY A 611 11.09 2.55 5.05
C GLY A 611 10.31 1.24 5.03
N ALA A 612 11.01 0.11 4.83
CA ALA A 612 10.35 -1.19 4.67
C ALA A 612 9.57 -1.60 5.93
N GLU A 613 10.19 -1.44 7.10
CA GLU A 613 9.57 -1.66 8.40
C GLU A 613 8.73 -0.44 8.83
N LEU A 614 7.89 -0.64 9.84
CA LEU A 614 7.14 0.43 10.51
C LEU A 614 8.13 1.37 11.23
N GLN A 615 8.28 2.60 10.73
CA GLN A 615 9.26 3.55 11.26
C GLN A 615 8.76 4.18 12.56
N ASN A 616 7.54 4.69 12.56
CA ASN A 616 6.87 5.22 13.72
C ASN A 616 5.72 4.30 14.11
N ASP A 617 5.71 3.91 15.38
CA ASP A 617 4.86 2.89 15.98
C ASP A 617 3.91 3.58 16.98
N LEU A 618 2.65 3.74 16.57
CA LEU A 618 1.59 4.32 17.38
C LEU A 618 0.63 3.22 17.84
N ASP A 619 0.23 3.29 19.10
CA ASP A 619 -0.67 2.34 19.75
C ASP A 619 -2.07 2.93 19.93
N LEU A 620 -3.10 2.19 19.49
CA LEU A 620 -4.50 2.41 19.79
C LEU A 620 -4.96 1.54 20.98
N LEU A 621 -5.47 2.20 22.01
CA LEU A 621 -6.09 1.55 23.18
C LEU A 621 -7.49 2.14 23.41
N VAL A 622 -8.49 1.27 23.53
CA VAL A 622 -9.85 1.63 23.95
C VAL A 622 -10.09 1.08 25.35
N ARG A 623 -10.46 1.94 26.30
CA ARG A 623 -10.68 1.60 27.71
C ARG A 623 -12.06 2.01 28.20
N THR A 624 -12.80 1.09 28.77
CA THR A 624 -14.10 1.34 29.42
C THR A 624 -13.94 1.83 30.86
N SER A 625 -14.98 2.43 31.44
CA SER A 625 -14.97 2.92 32.82
C SER A 625 -14.73 1.84 33.89
N ASP A 626 -15.04 0.57 33.59
CA ASP A 626 -14.77 -0.58 34.46
C ASP A 626 -13.33 -1.15 34.30
N GLY A 627 -12.50 -0.50 33.48
CA GLY A 627 -11.08 -0.83 33.29
C GLY A 627 -10.80 -1.93 32.27
N LYS A 628 -11.80 -2.40 31.51
CA LYS A 628 -11.54 -3.34 30.40
C LYS A 628 -10.91 -2.61 29.22
N GLU A 629 -10.07 -3.33 28.48
CA GLU A 629 -9.26 -2.78 27.41
C GLU A 629 -9.39 -3.60 26.12
N ARG A 630 -9.30 -2.91 24.99
CA ARG A 630 -9.09 -3.48 23.65
C ARG A 630 -7.98 -2.71 22.96
N HIS A 631 -7.08 -3.44 22.31
CA HIS A 631 -5.90 -2.89 21.66
C HIS A 631 -6.04 -3.05 20.15
N GLY A 632 -5.50 -2.10 19.38
CA GLY A 632 -5.56 -2.10 17.93
C GLY A 632 -5.13 -3.42 17.32
N ASN A 633 -5.96 -3.99 16.44
CA ASN A 633 -5.73 -5.25 15.72
C ASN A 633 -5.54 -6.52 16.59
N MET A 634 -5.67 -6.42 17.91
CA MET A 634 -5.45 -7.56 18.82
C MET A 634 -6.72 -8.37 19.11
N GLY A 635 -7.89 -7.92 18.63
CA GLY A 635 -9.17 -8.52 18.98
C GLY A 635 -9.37 -8.48 20.50
N GLU A 636 -9.47 -9.65 21.14
CA GLU A 636 -9.56 -9.74 22.60
C GLU A 636 -8.22 -9.91 23.32
N LYS A 637 -7.12 -10.06 22.57
CA LYS A 637 -5.78 -10.28 23.13
C LYS A 637 -5.21 -8.98 23.69
N THR A 638 -4.27 -9.13 24.61
CA THR A 638 -3.43 -8.04 25.10
C THR A 638 -2.18 -7.88 24.22
N GLY A 639 -1.48 -6.75 24.38
CA GLY A 639 -0.35 -6.37 23.54
C GLY A 639 -0.77 -5.35 22.48
N PHE A 640 0.10 -5.05 21.54
CA PHE A 640 -0.16 -4.06 20.50
C PHE A 640 0.38 -4.56 19.16
N ASP A 641 -0.21 -4.07 18.08
CA ASP A 641 0.36 -4.23 16.75
C ASP A 641 1.71 -3.51 16.70
N ARG A 642 2.65 -4.04 15.91
CA ARG A 642 4.02 -3.50 15.78
C ARG A 642 4.48 -3.43 14.32
N SER A 643 3.57 -3.68 13.39
CA SER A 643 3.87 -3.82 11.97
C SER A 643 3.00 -2.92 11.10
N ASN A 644 1.77 -2.61 11.53
CA ASN A 644 0.80 -1.86 10.73
C ASN A 644 0.70 -0.39 11.13
N ASN A 645 0.60 0.51 10.15
CA ASN A 645 0.27 1.93 10.34
C ASN A 645 -1.25 2.20 10.34
N VAL A 646 -2.03 1.14 10.52
CA VAL A 646 -3.48 1.15 10.68
C VAL A 646 -3.82 0.22 11.83
N GLU A 647 -4.46 0.75 12.85
CA GLU A 647 -4.92 -0.01 14.00
C GLU A 647 -6.42 0.15 14.19
N GLN A 648 -7.15 -0.95 14.35
CA GLN A 648 -8.58 -0.93 14.54
C GLN A 648 -9.02 -1.73 15.77
N VAL A 649 -9.95 -1.15 16.53
CA VAL A 649 -10.72 -1.84 17.57
C VAL A 649 -12.17 -1.91 17.12
N THR A 650 -12.72 -3.12 17.01
CA THR A 650 -14.16 -3.36 16.88
C THR A 650 -14.65 -4.03 18.16
N TRP A 651 -15.39 -3.30 18.98
CA TRP A 651 -15.91 -3.76 20.27
C TRP A 651 -17.43 -3.91 20.21
N THR A 652 -17.87 -5.14 19.95
CA THR A 652 -19.28 -5.53 20.01
C THR A 652 -19.74 -5.79 21.45
N ASN A 653 -21.02 -5.57 21.74
CA ASN A 653 -21.58 -5.70 23.09
C ASN A 653 -20.87 -4.82 24.13
N ILE A 654 -20.40 -3.63 23.74
CA ILE A 654 -19.79 -2.67 24.68
C ILE A 654 -20.87 -2.09 25.60
N ALA A 655 -20.54 -1.93 26.89
CA ALA A 655 -21.47 -1.41 27.89
C ALA A 655 -21.76 0.09 27.68
N GLU A 656 -22.93 0.53 28.13
CA GLU A 656 -23.28 1.97 28.17
C GLU A 656 -22.34 2.75 29.09
N GLY A 657 -22.06 4.01 28.74
CA GLY A 657 -21.20 4.89 29.52
C GLY A 657 -19.98 5.42 28.76
N ASP A 658 -19.11 6.14 29.47
CA ASP A 658 -17.94 6.77 28.88
C ASP A 658 -16.83 5.77 28.62
N VAL A 659 -16.22 5.90 27.44
CA VAL A 659 -15.11 5.10 26.96
C VAL A 659 -13.99 6.04 26.53
N GLN A 660 -12.76 5.70 26.87
CA GLN A 660 -11.56 6.44 26.49
C GLN A 660 -10.92 5.78 25.28
N ILE A 661 -10.66 6.58 24.25
CA ILE A 661 -9.79 6.24 23.12
C ILE A 661 -8.44 6.90 23.39
N ILE A 662 -7.39 6.10 23.49
CA ILE A 662 -6.03 6.52 23.87
C ILE A 662 -5.12 6.18 22.69
N ILE A 663 -4.35 7.19 22.25
CA ILE A 663 -3.34 7.05 21.21
C ILE A 663 -1.99 7.37 21.85
N SER A 664 -1.00 6.49 21.70
CA SER A 664 0.34 6.73 22.27
C SER A 664 1.46 6.37 21.31
N ALA A 665 2.53 7.15 21.30
CA ALA A 665 3.71 6.90 20.47
C ALA A 665 4.68 5.95 21.18
N PHE A 666 4.70 4.67 20.81
CA PHE A 666 5.61 3.68 21.37
C PHE A 666 7.05 3.91 20.88
N ARG A 667 7.24 4.00 19.56
CA ARG A 667 8.54 4.25 18.91
C ARG A 667 8.38 5.37 17.88
N ILE A 668 9.23 6.38 17.96
CA ILE A 668 9.40 7.37 16.89
C ILE A 668 10.86 7.29 16.48
N THR A 669 11.13 6.79 15.27
CA THR A 669 12.51 6.41 14.88
C THR A 669 13.46 7.59 14.88
N ARG A 670 13.02 8.74 14.36
CA ARG A 670 13.82 9.97 14.30
C ARG A 670 13.21 11.06 15.17
N ASP A 671 14.03 11.69 16.00
CA ASP A 671 13.57 12.73 16.94
C ASP A 671 13.09 14.02 16.26
N ASP A 672 13.58 14.27 15.04
CA ASP A 672 13.20 15.41 14.21
C ASP A 672 11.93 15.17 13.38
N SER A 673 11.32 13.98 13.48
CA SER A 673 10.19 13.54 12.66
C SER A 673 9.03 13.00 13.51
N PRO A 674 8.43 13.84 14.40
CA PRO A 674 7.29 13.41 15.23
C PRO A 674 6.06 13.08 14.37
N GLN A 675 5.19 12.20 14.86
CA GLN A 675 4.19 11.53 14.03
C GLN A 675 2.78 12.14 14.18
N PRO A 676 2.21 12.80 13.16
CA PRO A 676 0.79 13.14 13.12
C PRO A 676 -0.06 11.89 12.86
N TYR A 677 -1.34 11.92 13.24
CA TYR A 677 -2.25 10.80 13.05
C TYR A 677 -3.69 11.27 12.81
N ALA A 678 -4.53 10.37 12.29
CA ALA A 678 -5.97 10.52 12.24
C ALA A 678 -6.64 9.36 12.97
N VAL A 679 -7.66 9.67 13.78
CA VAL A 679 -8.49 8.67 14.46
C VAL A 679 -9.95 8.93 14.14
N VAL A 680 -10.68 7.84 13.85
CA VAL A 680 -12.10 7.85 13.50
C VAL A 680 -12.82 6.87 14.42
N TRP A 681 -14.00 7.23 14.91
CA TRP A 681 -14.86 6.31 15.65
C TRP A 681 -16.29 6.34 15.14
N SER A 682 -16.98 5.22 15.31
CA SER A 682 -18.41 5.09 15.03
C SER A 682 -19.09 4.21 16.05
N ILE A 683 -20.33 4.56 16.37
CA ILE A 683 -21.18 3.88 17.35
C ILE A 683 -22.40 3.33 16.61
N ASN A 684 -22.67 2.04 16.78
CA ASN A 684 -23.86 1.35 16.24
C ASN A 684 -24.07 1.54 14.72
N ARG A 685 -22.98 1.72 13.95
CA ARG A 685 -23.03 1.62 12.49
C ARG A 685 -23.03 0.13 12.07
N PRO A 686 -23.72 -0.24 10.98
CA PRO A 686 -23.75 -1.63 10.52
C PRO A 686 -22.33 -2.17 10.31
N LEU A 687 -22.04 -3.34 10.88
CA LEU A 687 -20.77 -4.04 10.67
C LEU A 687 -20.79 -4.98 9.47
N LYS A 688 -21.97 -5.42 9.02
CA LYS A 688 -22.14 -6.37 7.92
C LYS A 688 -23.13 -5.80 6.89
N PRO A 689 -23.04 -6.22 5.63
CA PRO A 689 -24.09 -5.93 4.65
C PRO A 689 -25.44 -6.39 5.19
N GLN A 690 -26.47 -5.55 5.03
CA GLN A 690 -27.85 -5.95 5.29
C GLN A 690 -28.28 -6.80 4.09
N VAL A 691 -28.56 -8.08 4.33
CA VAL A 691 -29.02 -9.04 3.30
C VAL A 691 -30.48 -8.82 2.96
#